data_AF-A0A135V8C8-F1
#
_entry.id   AF-A0A135V8C8-F1
#
_cell.length_a   1.000
_cell.length_b   1.000
_cell.length_c   1.000
_cell.angle_alpha   90.00
_cell.angle_beta   90.00
_cell.angle_gamma   90.00
#
_symmetry.space_group_name_H-M   'P 1'
#
loop_
_entity.id
_entity.type
_entity.pdbx_description
1 polymer ?
#
loop_
_entity_poly.entity_id
_entity_poly.type
_entity_poly.pdbx_seq_one_letter_code
_entity_poly.pdbx_strand_id
1 'polypeptide(L)'
;MLTKIIVTAALSATFEKAAASCSCNLKVESFISPVSDAENLAQWLKNMTEKPRLAAFTTHNHPDHHLSGKAFLQHFPEAKHYATPETVQGIQNEALNKVTEASMRLLEILRLTVRSQTEFWSAAYGPGIIAPIPAIPTTYNFSFFTLPGDEKCPIKILKNVGGDTIDLSAFWIPSTKTLVAGDVVYGHQMHAWLADLLTPALTASWLTTLDFIAGLKPNIVIPGHALSADTFSAVTDVDHTRDYVSFFQKSIEAKGIDFYTPQEISNMIEDAFPGLTNLTSSTTSATLLNITSENFGRGGQRQAHYFDLTIQLSNSTSDIFLDPLNPLDPIIMRFYQVQAFVVASWAVSTYGLVIHDKTPIEGYGVFIPQWELDTGFGAEKVVVNGTVEDLLGGLRPYESLYAQALGPEVASTTSSSVLKKRNDFGDGRVICYNFPKGLNAAARDGINLLKQIRHRRPKNQAGPGECGRMSCSESTAIWWCNEDDKPKTPESFRIIADGADKARIDIQTTPQSMDSLQQILVHLLDETDSSADSDHDDCHHDHHHHRHLHHIKDQLDDLEPSTHLQLLHQLLCVRIPEPPLPEDILVGIDSVLQQQASHRVLTLAGSIQPTITLKRTNRNSFRVTLWKGDITTLTGITAITNAANSQGLGCFQPPHRCIDNVIHACAGPRLRDECYQAMNQRGRELGPGEAIVTDAYCLPANHVVHTVGPQLQRGSRPTTNETQQLAQCYRSVLDAVEPLPSTPDGRKIVALCGISTGLFAYPARDAAAVAVSAVIDWLEHHEDTSITDIIFNTFTDADYAIYQEILASPPHTTWMGRSPTPPASANHPSLIQCDSLDRARQWLDAADAVIVSAGAGLSASDGLDYTSSALFAKNFPGFLKYGLRTLYSVFGFTSWPTEQVRWGYYFTHLAMIKSWPKSGMYRTLISWLDRFGGNAHVRTSNADGLFVANGLSPERLSTPQGSYSVFQCLANCRPEATISSAPVVADAQAFLDPVSQILTEPSKVPLCKFCSGKMNICVRAGHWFNEKPFEDGEKRWKQFRRDVVHREERTTVILELGVGMSTPGVLRWPNEDLVMRGGGRVKLVRVGKGPETAVPWDLEADGLATSIDGEISAVVSELLKARA
;
A
#
# COMPACT_ATOMS: atom_id res chain seq x y z
N MET A 1 -30.17 37.33 -18.18
CA MET A 1 -30.44 35.90 -18.46
C MET A 1 -30.57 35.22 -17.10
N LEU A 2 -31.58 34.35 -16.90
CA LEU A 2 -31.84 33.73 -15.59
C LEU A 2 -31.86 32.22 -15.74
N THR A 3 -30.94 31.55 -15.06
CA THR A 3 -30.78 30.08 -15.07
C THR A 3 -31.75 29.43 -14.11
N LYS A 4 -32.19 28.21 -14.45
CA LYS A 4 -32.83 27.28 -13.50
C LYS A 4 -31.93 26.05 -13.33
N ILE A 5 -31.62 25.74 -12.07
CA ILE A 5 -31.01 24.49 -11.63
C ILE A 5 -32.13 23.67 -10.97
N ILE A 6 -32.12 22.36 -11.20
CA ILE A 6 -33.13 21.43 -10.70
C ILE A 6 -32.45 20.48 -9.72
N VAL A 7 -32.94 20.43 -8.50
CA VAL A 7 -32.48 19.49 -7.45
C VAL A 7 -33.51 18.39 -7.29
N THR A 8 -33.07 17.12 -7.26
CA THR A 8 -33.95 15.95 -7.17
C THR A 8 -34.22 15.52 -5.74
N ALA A 9 -35.49 15.34 -5.40
CA ALA A 9 -36.00 14.65 -4.22
C ALA A 9 -36.87 13.45 -4.67
N ALA A 10 -37.71 12.86 -3.79
CA ALA A 10 -38.57 11.70 -4.10
C ALA A 10 -40.01 11.82 -3.52
N LEU A 11 -40.91 12.59 -4.15
CA LEU A 11 -42.27 12.82 -3.64
C LEU A 11 -43.26 11.72 -4.06
N SER A 12 -43.93 11.13 -3.08
CA SER A 12 -45.04 10.19 -3.28
C SER A 12 -46.35 10.95 -3.50
N ALA A 13 -46.57 11.35 -4.76
CA ALA A 13 -47.81 11.90 -5.32
C ALA A 13 -48.17 13.37 -5.02
N THR A 14 -49.00 13.93 -5.91
CA THR A 14 -49.51 15.33 -5.98
C THR A 14 -48.49 16.43 -6.27
N PHE A 15 -48.25 16.66 -7.57
CA PHE A 15 -47.54 17.82 -8.11
C PHE A 15 -48.39 19.11 -8.04
N GLU A 16 -48.16 19.99 -7.06
CA GLU A 16 -48.44 21.43 -7.21
C GLU A 16 -47.74 22.29 -6.12
N LYS A 17 -47.42 23.55 -6.46
CA LYS A 17 -46.99 24.68 -5.59
C LYS A 17 -45.58 24.77 -4.97
N ALA A 18 -44.78 23.72 -4.78
CA ALA A 18 -43.45 23.87 -4.15
C ALA A 18 -42.53 24.91 -4.84
N ALA A 19 -42.72 25.13 -6.14
CA ALA A 19 -41.99 26.11 -6.94
C ALA A 19 -42.44 27.59 -6.79
N ALA A 20 -43.44 27.90 -5.95
CA ALA A 20 -44.03 29.25 -5.86
C ALA A 20 -43.49 30.12 -4.69
N SER A 21 -42.84 29.52 -3.68
CA SER A 21 -42.42 30.20 -2.45
C SER A 21 -40.97 30.71 -2.47
N CYS A 22 -40.12 30.21 -3.38
CA CYS A 22 -38.73 30.62 -3.49
C CYS A 22 -38.57 31.78 -4.47
N SER A 23 -38.08 32.93 -4.01
CA SER A 23 -37.79 34.10 -4.86
C SER A 23 -36.53 33.93 -5.72
N CYS A 24 -35.68 32.96 -5.39
CA CYS A 24 -34.58 32.50 -6.23
C CYS A 24 -35.09 31.59 -7.36
N ASN A 25 -34.49 31.63 -8.55
CA ASN A 25 -34.94 30.83 -9.71
C ASN A 25 -34.59 29.31 -9.60
N LEU A 26 -34.33 28.79 -8.40
CA LEU A 26 -34.14 27.37 -8.17
C LEU A 26 -35.49 26.64 -8.20
N LYS A 27 -35.53 25.46 -8.81
CA LYS A 27 -36.68 24.54 -8.74
C LYS A 27 -36.24 23.21 -8.14
N VAL A 28 -37.10 22.64 -7.32
CA VAL A 28 -36.80 21.48 -6.49
C VAL A 28 -37.93 20.50 -6.67
N GLU A 29 -37.67 19.45 -7.46
CA GLU A 29 -38.71 18.60 -8.02
C GLU A 29 -38.17 17.17 -8.15
N SER A 30 -39.03 16.20 -7.89
CA SER A 30 -38.64 14.84 -7.55
C SER A 30 -38.74 13.82 -8.68
N PHE A 31 -37.92 12.77 -8.61
CA PHE A 31 -38.13 11.52 -9.33
C PHE A 31 -38.73 10.48 -8.39
N ILE A 32 -39.67 9.67 -8.87
CA ILE A 32 -39.94 8.33 -8.34
C ILE A 32 -40.10 7.39 -9.54
N SER A 33 -39.51 6.19 -9.40
CA SER A 33 -39.66 4.89 -10.07
C SER A 33 -40.15 4.65 -11.52
N PRO A 34 -41.06 5.39 -12.19
CA PRO A 34 -41.26 5.20 -13.63
C PRO A 34 -40.59 6.23 -14.57
N VAL A 35 -40.33 5.81 -15.81
CA VAL A 35 -40.04 6.70 -16.96
C VAL A 35 -41.18 7.71 -17.15
N SER A 36 -42.44 7.32 -16.93
CA SER A 36 -43.59 8.23 -17.05
C SER A 36 -43.50 9.44 -16.12
N ASP A 37 -42.90 9.29 -14.95
CA ASP A 37 -42.87 10.35 -13.94
C ASP A 37 -41.77 11.36 -14.26
N ALA A 38 -40.65 10.88 -14.83
CA ALA A 38 -39.63 11.71 -15.46
C ALA A 38 -40.18 12.49 -16.68
N GLU A 39 -41.03 11.87 -17.49
CA GLU A 39 -41.69 12.53 -18.63
C GLU A 39 -42.74 13.56 -18.17
N ASN A 40 -43.58 13.22 -17.18
CA ASN A 40 -44.58 14.11 -16.58
C ASN A 40 -43.91 15.34 -15.96
N LEU A 41 -42.85 15.13 -15.17
CA LEU A 41 -42.01 16.19 -14.60
C LEU A 41 -41.46 17.12 -15.69
N ALA A 42 -40.88 16.56 -16.76
CA ALA A 42 -40.34 17.34 -17.86
C ALA A 42 -41.40 18.11 -18.67
N GLN A 43 -42.61 17.55 -18.84
CA GLN A 43 -43.74 18.25 -19.46
C GLN A 43 -44.24 19.40 -18.59
N TRP A 44 -44.45 19.17 -17.30
CA TRP A 44 -44.86 20.21 -16.35
C TRP A 44 -43.82 21.34 -16.28
N LEU A 45 -42.52 21.02 -16.30
CA LEU A 45 -41.45 22.02 -16.36
C LEU A 45 -41.50 22.89 -17.62
N LYS A 46 -41.77 22.30 -18.79
CA LYS A 46 -41.92 23.04 -20.05
C LYS A 46 -43.12 23.99 -20.00
N ASN A 47 -44.23 23.55 -19.41
CA ASN A 47 -45.43 24.38 -19.25
C ASN A 47 -45.23 25.52 -18.24
N MET A 48 -44.43 25.29 -17.19
CA MET A 48 -44.24 26.24 -16.09
C MET A 48 -43.11 27.26 -16.35
N THR A 49 -42.28 27.11 -17.39
CA THR A 49 -41.23 28.09 -17.72
C THR A 49 -40.61 27.95 -19.11
N GLU A 50 -40.50 29.07 -19.83
CA GLU A 50 -39.80 29.13 -21.14
C GLU A 50 -38.25 29.16 -21.03
N LYS A 51 -37.70 29.39 -19.82
CA LYS A 51 -36.24 29.55 -19.62
C LYS A 51 -35.48 28.22 -19.87
N PRO A 52 -34.27 28.26 -20.45
CA PRO A 52 -33.44 27.06 -20.64
C PRO A 52 -32.97 26.47 -19.30
N ARG A 53 -32.70 25.17 -19.30
CA ARG A 53 -32.28 24.37 -18.13
C ARG A 53 -30.79 24.08 -18.28
N LEU A 54 -29.97 24.38 -17.26
CA LEU A 54 -28.51 24.18 -17.33
C LEU A 54 -28.01 23.00 -16.50
N ALA A 55 -28.72 22.62 -15.43
CA ALA A 55 -28.28 21.53 -14.56
C ALA A 55 -29.43 20.78 -13.87
N ALA A 56 -29.25 19.47 -13.70
CA ALA A 56 -29.99 18.59 -12.79
C ALA A 56 -29.00 18.01 -11.77
N PHE A 57 -29.37 17.92 -10.50
CA PHE A 57 -28.48 17.50 -9.42
C PHE A 57 -29.10 16.37 -8.58
N THR A 58 -28.41 15.22 -8.51
CA THR A 58 -28.77 14.06 -7.69
C THR A 58 -28.17 14.19 -6.29
N THR A 59 -29.00 13.99 -5.25
CA THR A 59 -28.67 14.26 -3.85
C THR A 59 -27.82 13.17 -3.18
N HIS A 60 -28.07 11.89 -3.51
CA HIS A 60 -27.39 10.73 -2.94
C HIS A 60 -27.62 9.50 -3.83
N ASN A 61 -27.16 8.31 -3.39
CA ASN A 61 -27.03 7.11 -4.21
C ASN A 61 -28.30 6.27 -4.41
N HIS A 62 -29.40 6.52 -3.69
CA HIS A 62 -30.58 5.66 -3.80
C HIS A 62 -31.15 5.61 -5.24
N PRO A 63 -31.69 4.45 -5.67
CA PRO A 63 -32.07 4.20 -7.06
C PRO A 63 -33.09 5.17 -7.66
N ASP A 64 -34.11 5.57 -6.90
CA ASP A 64 -35.17 6.47 -7.35
C ASP A 64 -34.70 7.91 -7.60
N HIS A 65 -33.60 8.33 -6.97
CA HIS A 65 -33.00 9.66 -7.18
C HIS A 65 -32.17 9.79 -8.46
N HIS A 66 -31.92 8.70 -9.20
CA HIS A 66 -31.06 8.73 -10.39
C HIS A 66 -31.47 7.83 -11.56
N LEU A 67 -32.19 6.72 -11.36
CA LEU A 67 -32.41 5.73 -12.43
C LEU A 67 -33.22 6.29 -13.63
N SER A 68 -34.21 7.15 -13.40
CA SER A 68 -35.00 7.76 -14.49
C SER A 68 -34.38 9.05 -15.06
N GLY A 69 -33.20 9.48 -14.58
CA GLY A 69 -32.55 10.74 -14.97
C GLY A 69 -32.31 10.88 -16.48
N LYS A 70 -32.05 9.79 -17.19
CA LYS A 70 -31.83 9.84 -18.65
C LYS A 70 -33.10 10.19 -19.44
N ALA A 71 -34.26 9.66 -19.05
CA ALA A 71 -35.53 9.96 -19.72
C ALA A 71 -35.88 11.46 -19.58
N PHE A 72 -35.63 12.01 -18.40
CA PHE A 72 -35.75 13.44 -18.15
C PHE A 72 -34.79 14.30 -19.00
N LEU A 73 -33.51 13.94 -19.05
CA LEU A 73 -32.49 14.67 -19.82
C LEU A 73 -32.74 14.67 -21.34
N GLN A 74 -33.42 13.65 -21.88
CA GLN A 74 -33.84 13.63 -23.30
C GLN A 74 -34.78 14.80 -23.64
N HIS A 75 -35.55 15.31 -22.69
CA HIS A 75 -36.37 16.49 -22.88
C HIS A 75 -35.61 17.82 -22.74
N PHE A 76 -34.39 17.78 -22.19
CA PHE A 76 -33.54 18.93 -21.85
C PHE A 76 -32.06 18.70 -22.23
N PRO A 77 -31.74 18.50 -23.53
CA PRO A 77 -30.42 18.03 -23.97
C PRO A 77 -29.24 18.99 -23.70
N GLU A 78 -29.53 20.25 -23.34
CA GLU A 78 -28.51 21.26 -22.95
C GLU A 78 -28.17 21.22 -21.45
N ALA A 79 -28.94 20.50 -20.63
CA ALA A 79 -28.73 20.42 -19.19
C ALA A 79 -27.68 19.34 -18.85
N LYS A 80 -26.78 19.66 -17.92
CA LYS A 80 -25.81 18.71 -17.36
C LYS A 80 -26.35 18.02 -16.11
N HIS A 81 -26.00 16.76 -15.91
CA HIS A 81 -26.34 15.99 -14.71
C HIS A 81 -25.16 15.97 -13.75
N TYR A 82 -25.37 16.34 -12.49
CA TYR A 82 -24.35 16.48 -11.45
C TYR A 82 -24.72 15.72 -10.17
N ALA A 83 -23.71 15.32 -9.40
CA ALA A 83 -23.82 14.92 -8.01
C ALA A 83 -22.49 15.20 -7.29
N THR A 84 -22.42 15.07 -5.95
CA THR A 84 -21.13 15.21 -5.25
C THR A 84 -20.19 14.05 -5.57
N PRO A 85 -18.86 14.17 -5.39
CA PRO A 85 -17.92 13.06 -5.61
C PRO A 85 -18.34 11.78 -4.87
N GLU A 86 -18.79 11.93 -3.63
CA GLU A 86 -19.18 10.87 -2.71
C GLU A 86 -20.46 10.19 -3.19
N THR A 87 -21.47 10.97 -3.60
CA THR A 87 -22.69 10.44 -4.25
C THR A 87 -22.39 9.71 -5.57
N VAL A 88 -21.52 10.26 -6.43
CA VAL A 88 -21.12 9.59 -7.69
C VAL A 88 -20.39 8.29 -7.40
N GLN A 89 -19.50 8.27 -6.40
CA GLN A 89 -18.81 7.08 -5.94
C GLN A 89 -19.79 6.06 -5.35
N GLY A 90 -20.79 6.49 -4.56
CA GLY A 90 -21.89 5.67 -4.07
C GLY A 90 -22.64 4.98 -5.21
N ILE A 91 -23.13 5.74 -6.20
CA ILE A 91 -23.81 5.20 -7.41
C ILE A 91 -22.92 4.21 -8.18
N GLN A 92 -21.61 4.48 -8.27
CA GLN A 92 -20.65 3.57 -8.92
C GLN A 92 -20.44 2.28 -8.11
N ASN A 93 -20.32 2.39 -6.79
CA ASN A 93 -20.19 1.26 -5.87
C ASN A 93 -21.47 0.40 -5.85
N GLU A 94 -22.65 1.03 -5.88
CA GLU A 94 -23.96 0.35 -5.94
C GLU A 94 -24.02 -0.57 -7.15
N ALA A 95 -23.42 -0.11 -8.25
CA ALA A 95 -23.37 -0.85 -9.49
C ALA A 95 -22.30 -1.96 -9.36
N LEU A 96 -21.06 -1.61 -8.96
CA LEU A 96 -19.88 -2.49 -8.96
C LEU A 96 -20.11 -3.79 -8.19
N ASN A 97 -20.91 -3.76 -7.12
CA ASN A 97 -21.22 -4.91 -6.27
C ASN A 97 -22.01 -6.05 -6.96
N LYS A 98 -22.40 -5.91 -8.24
CA LYS A 98 -23.00 -7.00 -9.05
C LYS A 98 -22.11 -7.51 -10.20
N VAL A 99 -20.87 -7.03 -10.35
CA VAL A 99 -19.96 -7.44 -11.44
C VAL A 99 -18.62 -7.95 -10.90
N THR A 100 -18.45 -9.28 -10.88
CA THR A 100 -17.22 -9.93 -10.41
C THR A 100 -16.14 -10.00 -11.50
N GLU A 101 -15.00 -9.37 -11.23
CA GLU A 101 -13.66 -9.56 -11.84
C GLU A 101 -13.56 -9.96 -13.32
N ALA A 102 -13.29 -8.98 -14.18
CA ALA A 102 -12.42 -9.14 -15.35
C ALA A 102 -11.65 -7.83 -15.60
N SER A 103 -10.44 -7.93 -16.15
CA SER A 103 -9.53 -6.80 -16.35
C SER A 103 -10.01 -5.79 -17.41
N MET A 104 -9.58 -4.53 -17.25
CA MET A 104 -9.47 -3.43 -18.24
C MET A 104 -10.51 -2.27 -18.21
N ARG A 105 -9.95 -1.06 -18.46
CA ARG A 105 -10.55 0.21 -18.92
C ARG A 105 -11.88 0.70 -18.31
N LEU A 106 -11.73 1.73 -17.48
CA LEU A 106 -12.73 2.48 -16.68
C LEU A 106 -14.07 2.86 -17.38
N LEU A 107 -14.08 3.06 -18.70
CA LEU A 107 -15.24 3.60 -19.44
C LEU A 107 -16.31 2.56 -19.83
N GLU A 108 -15.98 1.27 -19.83
CA GLU A 108 -16.91 0.21 -20.26
C GLU A 108 -17.68 -0.40 -19.08
N ILE A 109 -17.04 -0.43 -17.89
CA ILE A 109 -17.64 -0.81 -16.61
C ILE A 109 -18.88 0.04 -16.33
N LEU A 110 -18.77 1.38 -16.38
CA LEU A 110 -19.89 2.31 -16.17
C LEU A 110 -21.13 2.00 -17.03
N ARG A 111 -20.99 1.36 -18.20
CA ARG A 111 -22.12 1.02 -19.09
C ARG A 111 -22.73 -0.35 -18.84
N LEU A 112 -21.91 -1.35 -18.46
CA LEU A 112 -22.38 -2.71 -18.21
C LEU A 112 -22.93 -2.87 -16.79
N THR A 113 -22.30 -2.22 -15.83
CA THR A 113 -22.56 -2.43 -14.41
C THR A 113 -23.92 -1.83 -13.99
N VAL A 114 -24.21 -0.63 -14.48
CA VAL A 114 -25.49 0.10 -14.32
C VAL A 114 -26.71 -0.65 -14.88
N ARG A 115 -26.50 -1.51 -15.89
CA ARG A 115 -27.54 -2.33 -16.49
C ARG A 115 -28.10 -3.37 -15.50
N SER A 116 -27.28 -3.87 -14.57
CA SER A 116 -27.68 -4.91 -13.61
C SER A 116 -28.66 -4.42 -12.52
N GLN A 117 -28.54 -3.17 -12.09
CA GLN A 117 -29.54 -2.53 -11.22
C GLN A 117 -30.85 -2.31 -11.96
N THR A 118 -30.74 -1.81 -13.20
CA THR A 118 -31.87 -1.55 -14.09
C THR A 118 -32.67 -2.83 -14.32
N GLU A 119 -32.00 -3.96 -14.57
CA GLU A 119 -32.63 -5.27 -14.76
C GLU A 119 -33.31 -5.77 -13.46
N PHE A 120 -32.72 -5.56 -12.28
CA PHE A 120 -33.33 -5.89 -10.99
C PHE A 120 -34.60 -5.07 -10.70
N TRP A 121 -34.53 -3.74 -10.80
CA TRP A 121 -35.68 -2.88 -10.55
C TRP A 121 -36.76 -2.98 -11.64
N SER A 122 -36.38 -3.28 -12.89
CA SER A 122 -37.34 -3.64 -13.95
C SER A 122 -38.03 -4.98 -13.69
N ALA A 123 -37.41 -5.92 -12.97
CA ALA A 123 -38.05 -7.15 -12.53
C ALA A 123 -39.00 -6.93 -11.34
N ALA A 124 -38.67 -5.99 -10.44
CA ALA A 124 -39.50 -5.63 -9.29
C ALA A 124 -40.76 -4.84 -9.67
N TYR A 125 -40.64 -3.84 -10.55
CA TYR A 125 -41.75 -2.96 -10.95
C TYR A 125 -42.41 -3.35 -12.28
N GLY A 126 -41.71 -4.05 -13.17
CA GLY A 126 -42.22 -4.51 -14.46
C GLY A 126 -41.49 -3.90 -15.67
N PRO A 127 -41.53 -4.57 -16.84
CA PRO A 127 -40.79 -4.15 -18.03
C PRO A 127 -41.33 -2.82 -18.58
N GLY A 128 -40.41 -1.89 -18.86
CA GLY A 128 -40.74 -0.55 -19.39
C GLY A 128 -41.01 0.50 -18.32
N ILE A 129 -41.03 0.14 -17.03
CA ILE A 129 -41.15 1.11 -15.95
C ILE A 129 -39.82 1.83 -15.69
N ILE A 130 -38.70 1.12 -15.57
CA ILE A 130 -37.36 1.73 -15.39
C ILE A 130 -36.69 1.98 -16.75
N ALA A 131 -35.95 3.09 -16.87
CA ALA A 131 -35.18 3.41 -18.08
C ALA A 131 -34.04 2.37 -18.29
N PRO A 132 -33.91 1.73 -19.48
CA PRO A 132 -33.01 0.58 -19.69
C PRO A 132 -31.50 0.88 -19.54
N ILE A 133 -31.12 2.16 -19.50
CA ILE A 133 -29.79 2.65 -19.14
C ILE A 133 -30.00 4.02 -18.47
N PRO A 134 -29.79 4.21 -17.15
CA PRO A 134 -29.86 5.51 -16.48
C PRO A 134 -28.74 6.46 -16.91
N ALA A 135 -28.82 7.72 -16.45
CA ALA A 135 -27.76 8.71 -16.60
C ALA A 135 -26.90 8.70 -15.33
N ILE A 136 -25.58 8.65 -15.51
CA ILE A 136 -24.62 8.70 -14.39
C ILE A 136 -24.23 10.17 -14.21
N PRO A 137 -24.38 10.77 -13.02
CA PRO A 137 -24.04 12.16 -12.80
C PRO A 137 -22.54 12.42 -12.98
N THR A 138 -22.20 13.64 -13.42
CA THR A 138 -20.82 14.15 -13.41
C THR A 138 -20.49 14.64 -11.99
N THR A 139 -19.25 14.45 -11.53
CA THR A 139 -18.84 14.95 -10.22
C THR A 139 -18.88 16.48 -10.14
N TYR A 140 -19.39 17.00 -9.03
CA TYR A 140 -19.45 18.43 -8.71
C TYR A 140 -18.66 18.73 -7.43
N ASN A 141 -17.39 19.09 -7.64
CA ASN A 141 -16.42 19.17 -6.54
C ASN A 141 -16.63 20.38 -5.63
N PHE A 142 -17.31 21.44 -6.10
CA PHE A 142 -17.52 22.66 -5.33
C PHE A 142 -18.57 22.49 -4.20
N SER A 143 -18.45 23.29 -3.13
CA SER A 143 -19.34 23.30 -1.96
C SER A 143 -20.49 24.30 -2.06
N PHE A 144 -20.61 25.03 -3.18
CA PHE A 144 -21.70 25.95 -3.47
C PHE A 144 -21.80 26.22 -4.98
N PHE A 145 -22.91 26.80 -5.41
CA PHE A 145 -23.04 27.42 -6.73
C PHE A 145 -23.83 28.74 -6.64
N THR A 146 -23.63 29.60 -7.64
CA THR A 146 -24.40 30.83 -7.82
C THR A 146 -25.34 30.71 -9.00
N LEU A 147 -26.53 31.30 -8.89
CA LEU A 147 -27.40 31.54 -10.04
C LEU A 147 -27.02 32.89 -10.67
N PRO A 148 -26.94 33.02 -12.00
CA PRO A 148 -26.69 34.31 -12.65
C PRO A 148 -27.76 35.34 -12.28
N GLY A 149 -27.32 36.50 -11.78
CA GLY A 149 -28.14 37.54 -11.18
C GLY A 149 -28.38 37.41 -9.67
N ASP A 150 -27.87 36.36 -9.02
CA ASP A 150 -27.91 36.14 -7.55
C ASP A 150 -26.53 35.70 -7.03
N GLU A 151 -25.46 36.25 -7.58
CA GLU A 151 -24.07 35.88 -7.25
C GLU A 151 -23.68 36.21 -5.80
N LYS A 152 -24.48 37.05 -5.11
CA LYS A 152 -24.26 37.48 -3.72
C LYS A 152 -24.87 36.53 -2.69
N CYS A 153 -25.77 35.63 -3.10
CA CYS A 153 -26.41 34.65 -2.22
C CYS A 153 -26.14 33.21 -2.73
N PRO A 154 -24.88 32.73 -2.67
CA PRO A 154 -24.55 31.39 -3.16
C PRO A 154 -25.38 30.32 -2.44
N ILE A 155 -25.94 29.40 -3.22
CA ILE A 155 -26.63 28.21 -2.73
C ILE A 155 -25.54 27.24 -2.27
N LYS A 156 -25.53 26.93 -0.97
CA LYS A 156 -24.54 26.04 -0.36
C LYS A 156 -24.97 24.59 -0.52
N ILE A 157 -24.03 23.73 -0.88
CA ILE A 157 -24.19 22.28 -0.85
C ILE A 157 -23.65 21.81 0.50
N LEU A 158 -24.56 21.35 1.36
CA LEU A 158 -24.23 20.61 2.57
C LEU A 158 -23.90 19.20 2.12
N LYS A 159 -22.62 18.82 2.18
CA LYS A 159 -22.13 17.48 1.80
C LYS A 159 -21.95 16.62 3.05
N ASN A 160 -21.87 15.30 2.84
CA ASN A 160 -21.51 14.32 3.88
C ASN A 160 -22.45 14.39 5.10
N VAL A 161 -23.74 14.69 4.85
CA VAL A 161 -24.78 14.78 5.88
C VAL A 161 -25.45 13.42 6.07
N GLY A 162 -25.75 13.06 7.32
CA GLY A 162 -26.40 11.79 7.65
C GLY A 162 -27.92 11.86 7.46
N GLY A 163 -28.48 10.88 6.78
CA GLY A 163 -29.91 10.74 6.52
C GLY A 163 -30.38 9.32 6.82
N ASP A 164 -31.29 8.82 6.01
CA ASP A 164 -31.61 7.40 5.92
C ASP A 164 -30.47 6.54 5.33
N THR A 165 -29.49 7.18 4.67
CA THR A 165 -28.20 6.60 4.31
C THR A 165 -27.01 7.51 4.73
N ILE A 166 -25.80 7.24 4.24
CA ILE A 166 -24.62 8.10 4.42
C ILE A 166 -24.29 8.91 3.17
N ASP A 167 -23.41 9.90 3.30
CA ASP A 167 -22.88 10.72 2.19
C ASP A 167 -23.94 11.45 1.35
N LEU A 168 -25.09 11.79 1.95
CA LEU A 168 -26.11 12.59 1.28
C LEU A 168 -25.62 14.04 1.07
N SER A 169 -26.25 14.70 0.10
CA SER A 169 -26.14 16.14 -0.09
C SER A 169 -27.49 16.86 -0.02
N ALA A 170 -27.50 17.97 0.73
CA ALA A 170 -28.64 18.86 0.93
C ALA A 170 -28.28 20.29 0.47
N PHE A 171 -29.26 21.11 0.09
CA PHE A 171 -29.00 22.45 -0.45
C PHE A 171 -29.60 23.52 0.46
N TRP A 172 -28.72 24.38 0.98
CA TRP A 172 -29.10 25.54 1.77
C TRP A 172 -29.10 26.81 0.93
N ILE A 173 -30.27 27.46 0.84
CA ILE A 173 -30.50 28.72 0.12
C ILE A 173 -30.56 29.85 1.17
N PRO A 174 -29.47 30.62 1.41
CA PRO A 174 -29.41 31.53 2.54
C PRO A 174 -30.36 32.73 2.44
N SER A 175 -30.65 33.18 1.22
CA SER A 175 -31.51 34.35 0.92
C SER A 175 -32.97 34.15 1.32
N THR A 176 -33.50 32.93 1.18
CA THR A 176 -34.87 32.56 1.56
C THR A 176 -34.94 31.74 2.85
N LYS A 177 -33.79 31.30 3.37
CA LYS A 177 -33.67 30.26 4.41
C LYS A 177 -34.42 28.97 4.03
N THR A 178 -34.27 28.55 2.78
CA THR A 178 -34.84 27.30 2.29
C THR A 178 -33.80 26.20 2.35
N LEU A 179 -34.16 25.07 2.96
CA LEU A 179 -33.42 23.83 2.87
C LEU A 179 -34.10 22.90 1.86
N VAL A 180 -33.34 22.37 0.91
CA VAL A 180 -33.69 21.16 0.16
C VAL A 180 -32.98 20.02 0.86
N ALA A 181 -33.72 19.18 1.57
CA ALA A 181 -33.11 18.25 2.51
C ALA A 181 -32.50 17.01 1.84
N GLY A 182 -33.02 16.60 0.67
CA GLY A 182 -32.93 15.19 0.30
C GLY A 182 -33.55 14.35 1.42
N ASP A 183 -33.12 13.11 1.57
CA ASP A 183 -33.80 12.19 2.50
C ASP A 183 -33.26 12.31 3.94
N VAL A 184 -32.51 13.39 4.20
CA VAL A 184 -32.18 13.86 5.55
C VAL A 184 -33.42 14.36 6.31
N VAL A 185 -34.50 14.76 5.62
CA VAL A 185 -35.78 15.12 6.26
C VAL A 185 -36.94 14.49 5.48
N TYR A 186 -37.80 13.77 6.20
CA TYR A 186 -39.04 13.18 5.71
C TYR A 186 -40.23 14.06 6.10
N GLY A 187 -41.23 14.14 5.23
CA GLY A 187 -42.47 14.88 5.50
C GLY A 187 -43.30 14.19 6.60
N HIS A 188 -43.88 14.99 7.50
CA HIS A 188 -44.59 14.51 8.70
C HIS A 188 -45.86 13.65 8.48
N GLN A 189 -46.16 13.30 7.23
CA GLN A 189 -47.33 12.51 6.83
C GLN A 189 -46.96 11.08 6.43
N MET A 190 -45.71 10.66 6.60
CA MET A 190 -45.25 9.31 6.25
C MET A 190 -44.18 8.77 7.19
N HIS A 191 -44.06 7.44 7.17
CA HIS A 191 -42.96 6.70 7.79
C HIS A 191 -41.64 6.98 7.05
N ALA A 192 -40.51 6.99 7.77
CA ALA A 192 -39.18 7.17 7.19
C ALA A 192 -38.49 5.84 6.86
N TRP A 193 -37.60 5.82 5.86
CA TRP A 193 -36.71 4.68 5.62
C TRP A 193 -35.67 4.60 6.73
N LEU A 194 -35.63 3.48 7.44
CA LEU A 194 -34.64 3.21 8.48
C LEU A 194 -33.78 1.98 8.14
N ALA A 195 -34.07 1.31 7.01
CA ALA A 195 -33.55 0.00 6.66
C ALA A 195 -32.03 -0.07 6.47
N ASP A 196 -31.41 1.02 5.98
CA ASP A 196 -29.96 1.07 5.76
C ASP A 196 -29.19 1.47 7.05
N LEU A 197 -29.90 1.85 8.13
CA LEU A 197 -29.33 2.31 9.40
C LEU A 197 -29.04 1.14 10.34
N LEU A 198 -28.13 0.28 9.89
CA LEU A 198 -27.88 -1.02 10.53
C LEU A 198 -27.13 -0.92 11.88
N THR A 199 -26.81 0.29 12.36
CA THR A 199 -26.08 0.50 13.63
C THR A 199 -26.52 1.77 14.37
N PRO A 200 -26.45 1.80 15.72
CA PRO A 200 -26.80 2.98 16.53
C PRO A 200 -25.96 4.23 16.24
N ALA A 201 -24.79 4.07 15.63
CA ALA A 201 -23.96 5.20 15.21
C ALA A 201 -24.57 5.95 14.01
N LEU A 202 -25.30 5.25 13.13
CA LEU A 202 -25.96 5.84 11.96
C LEU A 202 -27.23 6.59 12.36
N THR A 203 -28.06 6.01 13.23
CA THR A 203 -29.23 6.71 13.80
C THR A 203 -28.80 7.94 14.60
N ALA A 204 -27.71 7.87 15.38
CA ALA A 204 -27.13 9.03 16.07
C ALA A 204 -26.55 10.09 15.12
N SER A 205 -25.95 9.68 13.98
CA SER A 205 -25.44 10.60 12.95
C SER A 205 -26.59 11.38 12.28
N TRP A 206 -27.70 10.72 11.96
CA TRP A 206 -28.88 11.37 11.42
C TRP A 206 -29.49 12.36 12.42
N LEU A 207 -29.64 11.99 13.69
CA LEU A 207 -30.11 12.91 14.75
C LEU A 207 -29.20 14.15 14.88
N THR A 208 -27.88 13.97 14.85
CA THR A 208 -26.91 15.07 14.87
C THR A 208 -27.07 16.00 13.66
N THR A 209 -27.36 15.43 12.49
CA THR A 209 -27.63 16.18 11.25
C THR A 209 -28.94 16.97 11.33
N LEU A 210 -29.98 16.40 11.92
CA LEU A 210 -31.27 17.07 12.14
C LEU A 210 -31.15 18.23 13.16
N ASP A 211 -30.29 18.10 14.17
CA ASP A 211 -29.99 19.18 15.12
C ASP A 211 -29.18 20.31 14.48
N PHE A 212 -28.20 19.98 13.61
CA PHE A 212 -27.52 20.96 12.77
C PHE A 212 -28.51 21.72 11.86
N ILE A 213 -29.42 21.00 11.19
CA ILE A 213 -30.47 21.58 10.34
C ILE A 213 -31.39 22.51 11.13
N ALA A 214 -31.85 22.11 12.32
CA ALA A 214 -32.63 22.99 13.18
C ALA A 214 -31.83 24.24 13.61
N GLY A 215 -30.52 24.10 13.83
CA GLY A 215 -29.58 25.19 14.09
C GLY A 215 -29.53 26.25 12.97
N LEU A 216 -29.68 25.84 11.69
CA LEU A 216 -29.76 26.77 10.55
C LEU A 216 -31.04 27.64 10.58
N LYS A 217 -32.05 27.24 11.37
CA LYS A 217 -33.37 27.89 11.48
C LYS A 217 -34.01 28.12 10.09
N PRO A 218 -34.26 27.03 9.32
CA PRO A 218 -34.94 27.10 8.04
C PRO A 218 -36.32 27.74 8.18
N ASN A 219 -36.67 28.62 7.25
CA ASN A 219 -38.05 29.12 7.10
C ASN A 219 -38.89 28.13 6.29
N ILE A 220 -38.25 27.40 5.36
CA ILE A 220 -38.86 26.42 4.46
C ILE A 220 -37.95 25.20 4.43
N VAL A 221 -38.49 24.02 4.64
CA VAL A 221 -37.83 22.75 4.33
C VAL A 221 -38.61 22.09 3.21
N ILE A 222 -37.91 21.59 2.21
CA ILE A 222 -38.45 20.69 1.20
C ILE A 222 -37.91 19.30 1.56
N PRO A 223 -38.73 18.42 2.16
CA PRO A 223 -38.32 17.08 2.52
C PRO A 223 -38.01 16.25 1.27
N GLY A 224 -37.22 15.20 1.46
CA GLY A 224 -36.88 14.22 0.45
C GLY A 224 -38.11 13.48 -0.05
N HIS A 225 -38.77 12.78 0.89
CA HIS A 225 -40.07 12.16 0.67
C HIS A 225 -41.21 12.87 1.41
N ALA A 226 -42.37 12.98 0.76
CA ALA A 226 -43.64 13.40 1.36
C ALA A 226 -44.83 12.88 0.56
N LEU A 227 -46.03 12.86 1.19
CA LEU A 227 -47.30 12.49 0.54
C LEU A 227 -48.04 13.67 -0.10
N SER A 228 -47.68 14.91 0.25
CA SER A 228 -48.25 16.13 -0.34
C SER A 228 -47.30 17.32 -0.15
N ALA A 229 -47.24 18.20 -1.15
CA ALA A 229 -46.48 19.45 -1.09
C ALA A 229 -47.24 20.61 -0.41
N ASP A 230 -48.55 20.46 -0.16
CA ASP A 230 -49.39 21.49 0.46
C ASP A 230 -49.21 21.61 1.99
N THR A 231 -48.42 20.72 2.60
CA THR A 231 -48.34 20.54 4.07
C THR A 231 -46.95 20.77 4.66
N PHE A 232 -45.93 21.10 3.83
CA PHE A 232 -44.55 21.30 4.30
C PHE A 232 -44.43 22.35 5.41
N SER A 233 -43.67 22.02 6.44
CA SER A 233 -43.42 22.86 7.61
C SER A 233 -42.01 22.61 8.14
N ALA A 234 -41.18 23.65 8.07
CA ALA A 234 -39.76 23.58 8.42
C ALA A 234 -39.48 23.10 9.86
N VAL A 235 -40.44 23.29 10.77
CA VAL A 235 -40.39 22.77 12.14
C VAL A 235 -40.99 21.36 12.18
N THR A 236 -42.21 21.17 11.67
CA THR A 236 -42.94 19.90 11.81
C THR A 236 -42.27 18.72 11.09
N ASP A 237 -41.70 18.93 9.90
CA ASP A 237 -41.05 17.84 9.14
C ASP A 237 -39.70 17.43 9.75
N VAL A 238 -38.92 18.42 10.24
CA VAL A 238 -37.65 18.18 10.95
C VAL A 238 -37.89 17.52 12.30
N ASP A 239 -38.89 18.00 13.06
CA ASP A 239 -39.24 17.44 14.35
C ASP A 239 -39.84 16.04 14.21
N HIS A 240 -40.71 15.80 13.22
CA HIS A 240 -41.20 14.45 12.89
C HIS A 240 -40.07 13.48 12.58
N THR A 241 -39.14 13.86 11.70
CA THR A 241 -38.00 12.99 11.36
C THR A 241 -37.15 12.70 12.59
N ARG A 242 -36.87 13.72 13.43
CA ARG A 242 -36.11 13.56 14.68
C ARG A 242 -36.81 12.65 15.68
N ASP A 243 -38.12 12.84 15.87
CA ASP A 243 -38.92 12.06 16.81
C ASP A 243 -39.05 10.61 16.34
N TYR A 244 -39.20 10.38 15.03
CA TYR A 244 -39.28 9.06 14.41
C TYR A 244 -37.97 8.27 14.57
N VAL A 245 -36.83 8.86 14.22
CA VAL A 245 -35.49 8.25 14.41
C VAL A 245 -35.19 8.06 15.91
N SER A 246 -35.55 9.04 16.75
CA SER A 246 -35.39 8.94 18.21
C SER A 246 -36.23 7.83 18.83
N PHE A 247 -37.47 7.63 18.35
CA PHE A 247 -38.34 6.55 18.78
C PHE A 247 -37.76 5.21 18.37
N PHE A 248 -37.36 5.06 17.10
CA PHE A 248 -36.74 3.83 16.61
C PHE A 248 -35.49 3.47 17.42
N GLN A 249 -34.58 4.43 17.62
CA GLN A 249 -33.36 4.23 18.41
C GLN A 249 -33.66 3.73 19.84
N LYS A 250 -34.62 4.36 20.53
CA LYS A 250 -34.93 4.06 21.95
C LYS A 250 -35.79 2.81 22.14
N SER A 251 -36.75 2.59 21.25
CA SER A 251 -37.81 1.58 21.43
C SER A 251 -37.48 0.25 20.73
N ILE A 252 -36.78 0.30 19.60
CA ILE A 252 -36.54 -0.86 18.72
C ILE A 252 -35.04 -1.19 18.68
N GLU A 253 -34.21 -0.28 18.18
CA GLU A 253 -32.77 -0.50 17.97
C GLU A 253 -32.04 -0.84 19.29
N ALA A 254 -32.31 -0.10 20.36
CA ALA A 254 -31.73 -0.35 21.69
C ALA A 254 -32.11 -1.72 22.31
N LYS A 255 -32.99 -2.51 21.69
CA LYS A 255 -33.26 -3.90 22.08
C LYS A 255 -32.41 -4.92 21.32
N GLY A 256 -31.75 -4.50 20.25
CA GLY A 256 -31.02 -5.36 19.32
C GLY A 256 -31.90 -5.90 18.19
N ILE A 257 -31.25 -6.24 17.08
CA ILE A 257 -31.87 -6.91 15.93
C ILE A 257 -32.49 -8.26 16.35
N ASP A 258 -33.57 -8.67 15.68
CA ASP A 258 -34.33 -9.90 15.98
C ASP A 258 -34.95 -10.00 17.40
N PHE A 259 -34.96 -8.91 18.19
CA PHE A 259 -35.65 -8.90 19.49
C PHE A 259 -37.17 -8.99 19.33
N TYR A 260 -37.72 -8.14 18.45
CA TYR A 260 -39.14 -8.12 18.05
C TYR A 260 -39.33 -8.87 16.72
N THR A 261 -40.54 -9.34 16.44
CA THR A 261 -40.97 -9.78 15.10
C THR A 261 -41.34 -8.59 14.20
N PRO A 262 -41.35 -8.73 12.85
CA PRO A 262 -41.77 -7.65 11.97
C PRO A 262 -43.15 -7.06 12.31
N GLN A 263 -44.11 -7.91 12.72
CA GLN A 263 -45.44 -7.45 13.12
C GLN A 263 -45.41 -6.62 14.40
N GLU A 264 -44.59 -6.99 15.39
CA GLU A 264 -44.42 -6.21 16.62
C GLU A 264 -43.77 -4.86 16.34
N ILE A 265 -42.77 -4.79 15.45
CA ILE A 265 -42.13 -3.53 15.03
C ILE A 265 -43.15 -2.64 14.30
N SER A 266 -43.89 -3.18 13.32
CA SER A 266 -44.95 -2.44 12.62
C SER A 266 -45.97 -1.85 13.58
N ASN A 267 -46.45 -2.66 14.53
CA ASN A 267 -47.43 -2.22 15.52
C ASN A 267 -46.85 -1.12 16.43
N MET A 268 -45.62 -1.28 16.91
CA MET A 268 -44.98 -0.28 17.79
C MET A 268 -44.78 1.07 17.10
N ILE A 269 -44.45 1.07 15.81
CA ILE A 269 -44.28 2.31 15.03
C ILE A 269 -45.64 2.94 14.72
N GLU A 270 -46.67 2.18 14.33
CA GLU A 270 -48.03 2.72 14.16
C GLU A 270 -48.64 3.21 15.48
N ASP A 271 -48.40 2.56 16.62
CA ASP A 271 -48.87 3.05 17.92
C ASP A 271 -48.22 4.40 18.30
N ALA A 272 -46.96 4.63 17.89
CA ALA A 272 -46.23 5.87 18.13
C ALA A 272 -46.53 6.98 17.09
N PHE A 273 -46.78 6.59 15.84
CA PHE A 273 -47.04 7.46 14.69
C PHE A 273 -48.33 7.04 13.97
N PRO A 274 -49.50 7.19 14.62
CA PRO A 274 -50.74 6.55 14.18
C PRO A 274 -51.33 7.12 12.90
N GLY A 275 -51.67 6.22 11.99
CA GLY A 275 -52.50 6.52 10.82
C GLY A 275 -51.74 6.94 9.58
N LEU A 276 -50.40 7.02 9.61
CA LEU A 276 -49.57 7.40 8.46
C LEU A 276 -49.64 6.41 7.28
N THR A 277 -50.17 5.21 7.51
CA THR A 277 -50.53 4.22 6.48
C THR A 277 -51.90 4.43 5.83
N ASN A 278 -52.78 5.26 6.40
CA ASN A 278 -54.17 5.46 5.96
C ASN A 278 -54.42 6.84 5.31
N LEU A 279 -53.41 7.71 5.20
CA LEU A 279 -53.59 9.11 4.79
C LEU A 279 -53.82 9.33 3.29
N THR A 280 -53.45 8.38 2.41
CA THR A 280 -53.64 8.49 0.95
C THR A 280 -53.91 7.14 0.31
N SER A 281 -54.28 7.14 -0.98
CA SER A 281 -54.32 5.94 -1.81
C SER A 281 -52.93 5.45 -2.27
N SER A 282 -51.84 6.06 -1.81
CA SER A 282 -50.47 5.63 -2.09
C SER A 282 -50.02 4.59 -1.06
N THR A 283 -49.48 3.46 -1.53
CA THR A 283 -48.95 2.42 -0.64
C THR A 283 -47.56 2.74 -0.09
N THR A 284 -46.90 3.82 -0.54
CA THR A 284 -45.49 4.11 -0.22
C THR A 284 -45.21 4.13 1.28
N SER A 285 -45.97 4.88 2.08
CA SER A 285 -45.78 4.95 3.55
C SER A 285 -45.87 3.57 4.21
N ALA A 286 -46.81 2.71 3.77
CA ALA A 286 -46.92 1.33 4.23
C ALA A 286 -45.74 0.45 3.78
N THR A 287 -45.21 0.67 2.57
CA THR A 287 -44.03 -0.03 2.06
C THR A 287 -42.78 0.31 2.88
N LEU A 288 -42.54 1.57 3.23
CA LEU A 288 -41.39 1.99 4.05
C LEU A 288 -41.44 1.38 5.45
N LEU A 289 -42.62 1.39 6.09
CA LEU A 289 -42.86 0.73 7.37
C LEU A 289 -42.61 -0.78 7.30
N ASN A 290 -43.16 -1.45 6.28
CA ASN A 290 -43.04 -2.89 6.11
C ASN A 290 -41.57 -3.28 5.89
N ILE A 291 -40.83 -2.58 5.04
CA ILE A 291 -39.42 -2.87 4.77
C ILE A 291 -38.56 -2.65 6.02
N THR A 292 -38.80 -1.58 6.78
CA THR A 292 -38.14 -1.35 8.07
C THR A 292 -38.42 -2.51 9.03
N SER A 293 -39.69 -2.92 9.14
CA SER A 293 -40.10 -4.01 10.04
C SER A 293 -39.52 -5.37 9.66
N GLU A 294 -39.45 -5.68 8.36
CA GLU A 294 -38.86 -6.91 7.83
C GLU A 294 -37.33 -6.95 7.98
N ASN A 295 -36.65 -5.78 7.94
CA ASN A 295 -35.20 -5.72 8.10
C ASN A 295 -34.74 -5.93 9.55
N PHE A 296 -35.41 -5.30 10.53
CA PHE A 296 -35.01 -5.39 11.94
C PHE A 296 -35.74 -6.51 12.73
N GLY A 297 -36.80 -7.09 12.15
CA GLY A 297 -37.65 -8.07 12.81
C GLY A 297 -37.18 -9.53 12.65
N ARG A 298 -37.36 -10.32 13.70
CA ARG A 298 -36.97 -11.73 13.77
C ARG A 298 -37.63 -12.57 12.69
N GLY A 299 -36.79 -13.12 11.81
CA GLY A 299 -37.22 -13.96 10.69
C GLY A 299 -37.85 -13.20 9.53
N GLY A 300 -37.72 -11.87 9.49
CA GLY A 300 -38.18 -11.03 8.38
C GLY A 300 -37.30 -11.15 7.13
N GLN A 301 -37.84 -10.69 6.00
CA GLN A 301 -37.14 -10.65 4.71
C GLN A 301 -36.21 -9.44 4.62
N ARG A 302 -34.99 -9.62 5.14
CA ARG A 302 -33.95 -8.59 5.05
C ARG A 302 -33.60 -8.29 3.59
N GLN A 303 -33.72 -7.02 3.21
CA GLN A 303 -33.34 -6.54 1.89
C GLN A 303 -31.85 -6.18 1.91
N ALA A 304 -31.10 -6.70 0.94
CA ALA A 304 -29.69 -6.34 0.76
C ALA A 304 -29.54 -4.98 0.05
N HIS A 305 -30.11 -3.95 0.65
CA HIS A 305 -29.85 -2.55 0.30
C HIS A 305 -28.81 -2.02 1.27
N TYR A 306 -27.57 -1.99 0.77
CA TYR A 306 -26.41 -1.39 1.42
C TYR A 306 -25.90 -2.02 2.71
N PHE A 307 -24.66 -1.65 3.04
CA PHE A 307 -23.80 -2.40 3.95
C PHE A 307 -23.89 -1.85 5.37
N ASP A 308 -23.86 -2.75 6.35
CA ASP A 308 -23.59 -2.40 7.74
C ASP A 308 -22.18 -1.81 7.85
N LEU A 309 -22.08 -0.55 8.28
CA LEU A 309 -20.80 0.16 8.38
C LEU A 309 -19.94 -0.29 9.57
N THR A 310 -20.48 -1.04 10.55
CA THR A 310 -19.61 -1.78 11.49
C THR A 310 -18.90 -2.94 10.82
N ILE A 311 -19.47 -3.51 9.75
CA ILE A 311 -18.83 -4.56 8.98
C ILE A 311 -17.62 -4.01 8.18
N GLN A 312 -17.52 -2.71 7.89
CA GLN A 312 -16.29 -2.17 7.28
C GLN A 312 -15.15 -1.84 8.27
N LEU A 313 -15.39 -1.92 9.58
CA LEU A 313 -14.33 -1.98 10.60
C LEU A 313 -14.01 -3.42 11.05
N SER A 314 -14.70 -4.44 10.51
CA SER A 314 -14.41 -5.86 10.78
C SER A 314 -14.10 -6.72 9.56
N ASN A 315 -14.47 -6.34 8.33
CA ASN A 315 -14.23 -7.12 7.11
C ASN A 315 -12.87 -6.87 6.45
N SER A 316 -11.86 -6.67 7.29
CA SER A 316 -10.66 -7.50 7.14
C SER A 316 -10.95 -8.90 7.73
N THR A 317 -11.21 -9.88 6.86
CA THR A 317 -11.67 -11.28 7.13
C THR A 317 -13.20 -11.49 7.14
N SER A 318 -13.63 -12.75 7.08
CA SER A 318 -14.79 -13.19 6.27
C SER A 318 -15.94 -13.85 7.07
N ASP A 319 -17.09 -13.98 6.40
CA ASP A 319 -18.23 -14.89 6.64
C ASP A 319 -19.03 -14.83 7.96
N ILE A 320 -20.35 -14.62 7.84
CA ILE A 320 -21.37 -15.26 8.69
C ILE A 320 -22.57 -15.72 7.85
N PHE A 321 -22.89 -17.01 7.95
CA PHE A 321 -24.27 -17.51 7.94
C PHE A 321 -24.61 -17.90 9.39
N LEU A 322 -25.78 -17.50 9.89
CA LEU A 322 -26.33 -17.91 11.20
C LEU A 322 -26.71 -19.42 11.15
N ASP A 323 -26.97 -20.18 12.21
CA ASP A 323 -27.59 -19.92 13.52
C ASP A 323 -27.46 -21.21 14.41
N PRO A 324 -28.25 -21.47 15.49
CA PRO A 324 -28.35 -20.83 16.81
C PRO A 324 -27.85 -21.72 17.98
N LEU A 325 -27.57 -21.13 19.16
CA LEU A 325 -27.93 -21.60 20.54
C LEU A 325 -27.13 -20.84 21.64
N ASN A 326 -27.85 -20.26 22.62
CA ASN A 326 -27.35 -19.56 23.82
C ASN A 326 -27.01 -20.58 24.97
N PRO A 327 -26.41 -20.21 26.14
CA PRO A 327 -26.15 -18.86 26.68
C PRO A 327 -24.78 -18.57 27.36
N LEU A 328 -24.44 -17.26 27.40
CA LEU A 328 -23.70 -16.50 28.46
C LEU A 328 -22.38 -17.03 29.07
N ASP A 329 -21.28 -16.28 28.85
CA ASP A 329 -20.18 -16.05 29.81
C ASP A 329 -19.44 -14.73 29.46
N PRO A 330 -18.73 -14.01 30.37
CA PRO A 330 -18.96 -12.58 30.51
C PRO A 330 -17.66 -11.75 30.37
N ILE A 331 -17.09 -11.72 29.16
CA ILE A 331 -15.86 -10.94 28.85
C ILE A 331 -16.11 -9.93 27.70
N ILE A 332 -17.31 -9.34 27.70
CA ILE A 332 -17.62 -8.07 27.00
C ILE A 332 -18.22 -7.12 28.04
N MET A 333 -17.38 -6.58 28.93
CA MET A 333 -17.86 -5.70 30.03
C MET A 333 -16.79 -4.71 30.56
N ARG A 334 -15.69 -4.46 29.83
CA ARG A 334 -14.64 -3.50 30.27
C ARG A 334 -14.08 -2.53 29.21
N PHE A 335 -14.48 -2.63 27.94
CA PHE A 335 -14.04 -1.69 26.88
C PHE A 335 -15.15 -0.74 26.38
N TYR A 336 -16.42 -1.01 26.68
CA TYR A 336 -17.55 -0.12 26.36
C TYR A 336 -18.09 0.60 27.59
N GLN A 337 -17.21 1.28 28.34
CA GLN A 337 -17.61 2.06 29.53
C GLN A 337 -17.01 3.47 29.64
N VAL A 338 -16.35 3.97 28.57
CA VAL A 338 -15.67 5.29 28.59
C VAL A 338 -16.44 6.39 27.83
N GLN A 339 -17.36 6.06 26.92
CA GLN A 339 -18.17 7.06 26.20
C GLN A 339 -19.49 7.47 26.87
N ALA A 340 -19.81 6.91 28.06
CA ALA A 340 -21.03 7.24 28.80
C ALA A 340 -20.86 8.35 29.86
N PHE A 341 -19.69 9.00 29.97
CA PHE A 341 -19.35 9.82 31.15
C PHE A 341 -18.79 11.24 30.92
N VAL A 342 -19.08 11.85 29.76
CA VAL A 342 -19.12 13.32 29.57
C VAL A 342 -20.21 13.57 28.52
N VAL A 343 -21.49 13.83 28.86
CA VAL A 343 -22.00 14.99 29.60
C VAL A 343 -23.14 14.58 30.56
N ALA A 344 -22.83 14.40 31.85
CA ALA A 344 -23.84 14.34 32.91
C ALA A 344 -23.31 14.98 34.20
N SER A 345 -23.20 16.31 34.16
CA SER A 345 -23.01 17.22 35.30
C SER A 345 -21.65 17.26 36.00
N TRP A 346 -21.19 18.50 36.17
CA TRP A 346 -20.38 18.91 37.33
C TRP A 346 -21.12 18.56 38.64
N ALA A 347 -20.67 17.50 39.32
CA ALA A 347 -21.09 17.18 40.69
C ALA A 347 -20.04 16.35 41.46
N VAL A 348 -18.93 17.00 41.84
CA VAL A 348 -18.21 16.81 43.12
C VAL A 348 -17.77 15.39 43.54
N SER A 349 -16.47 15.12 43.34
CA SER A 349 -15.54 14.45 44.27
C SER A 349 -15.78 13.00 44.77
N THR A 350 -14.93 12.03 44.38
CA THR A 350 -13.84 11.42 45.20
C THR A 350 -13.34 10.04 44.67
N TYR A 351 -12.03 9.95 44.44
CA TYR A 351 -11.13 8.77 44.33
C TYR A 351 -11.48 7.57 43.38
N GLY A 352 -10.61 7.18 42.43
CA GLY A 352 -9.34 7.83 42.05
C GLY A 352 -8.42 7.10 41.06
N LEU A 353 -7.33 7.82 40.74
CA LEU A 353 -5.99 7.35 40.32
C LEU A 353 -5.79 6.67 38.95
N VAL A 354 -5.80 7.48 37.88
CA VAL A 354 -4.63 7.56 36.97
C VAL A 354 -4.31 9.04 36.67
N ILE A 355 -3.13 9.45 37.14
CA ILE A 355 -2.38 10.72 36.98
C ILE A 355 -2.98 11.79 36.02
N HIS A 356 -3.64 12.81 36.58
CA HIS A 356 -3.91 14.09 35.88
C HIS A 356 -3.20 15.31 36.50
N ASP A 357 -2.65 15.21 37.71
CA ASP A 357 -2.29 16.37 38.57
C ASP A 357 -0.78 16.62 38.76
N LYS A 358 0.11 16.06 37.92
CA LYS A 358 1.56 16.32 38.02
C LYS A 358 2.09 17.09 36.83
N THR A 359 2.47 18.34 37.10
CA THR A 359 3.28 19.19 36.23
C THR A 359 4.69 18.61 36.01
N PRO A 360 5.37 18.99 34.92
CA PRO A 360 6.79 18.67 34.71
C PRO A 360 7.75 19.48 35.60
N ILE A 361 7.25 20.44 36.38
CA ILE A 361 8.03 21.23 37.33
C ILE A 361 7.36 21.12 38.71
N GLU A 362 8.10 20.63 39.71
CA GLU A 362 7.57 20.42 41.06
C GLU A 362 7.14 21.75 41.71
N GLY A 363 5.94 21.77 42.30
CA GLY A 363 5.35 22.97 42.91
C GLY A 363 4.58 23.88 41.95
N TYR A 364 4.51 23.58 40.65
CA TYR A 364 3.69 24.32 39.69
C TYR A 364 2.24 23.80 39.65
N GLY A 365 1.29 24.68 39.34
CA GLY A 365 -0.12 24.34 39.08
C GLY A 365 -0.38 23.92 37.63
N VAL A 366 -1.58 23.40 37.37
CA VAL A 366 -2.03 23.00 36.02
C VAL A 366 -3.15 23.92 35.54
N PHE A 367 -2.97 24.53 34.37
CA PHE A 367 -4.02 25.26 33.67
C PHE A 367 -4.43 24.53 32.37
N ILE A 368 -5.73 24.55 32.05
CA ILE A 368 -6.26 23.92 30.83
C ILE A 368 -6.24 24.96 29.69
N PRO A 369 -5.51 24.76 28.57
CA PRO A 369 -5.49 25.71 27.48
C PRO A 369 -6.85 25.82 26.77
N GLN A 370 -7.17 27.03 26.29
CA GLN A 370 -8.41 27.35 25.59
C GLN A 370 -8.17 27.78 24.14
N TRP A 371 -8.90 27.15 23.23
CA TRP A 371 -8.91 27.38 21.79
C TRP A 371 -10.15 28.20 21.40
N GLU A 372 -10.02 29.24 20.59
CA GLU A 372 -11.15 30.05 20.10
C GLU A 372 -11.22 29.94 18.56
N LEU A 373 -12.25 29.28 18.05
CA LEU A 373 -12.47 29.03 16.61
C LEU A 373 -13.49 30.02 16.04
N ASP A 374 -13.23 30.55 14.85
CA ASP A 374 -14.24 31.26 14.06
C ASP A 374 -15.04 30.21 13.28
N THR A 375 -16.36 30.35 13.23
CA THR A 375 -17.24 29.40 12.53
C THR A 375 -17.42 29.72 11.04
N GLY A 376 -17.08 30.95 10.61
CA GLY A 376 -17.31 31.41 9.25
C GLY A 376 -18.78 31.67 8.87
N PHE A 377 -19.73 31.55 9.82
CA PHE A 377 -21.16 31.79 9.59
C PHE A 377 -21.66 33.14 10.12
N GLY A 378 -20.78 33.96 10.68
CA GLY A 378 -21.04 35.34 11.11
C GLY A 378 -20.93 35.53 12.61
N ALA A 379 -19.86 36.20 13.03
CA ALA A 379 -19.59 36.76 14.37
C ALA A 379 -19.57 35.83 15.60
N GLU A 380 -20.21 34.66 15.61
CA GLU A 380 -20.12 33.71 16.72
C GLU A 380 -18.90 32.78 16.60
N LYS A 381 -18.17 32.67 17.72
CA LYS A 381 -16.95 31.89 17.88
C LYS A 381 -17.15 30.78 18.90
N VAL A 382 -16.59 29.62 18.63
CA VAL A 382 -16.65 28.45 19.53
C VAL A 382 -15.38 28.40 20.39
N VAL A 383 -15.54 28.19 21.70
CA VAL A 383 -14.41 27.99 22.62
C VAL A 383 -14.34 26.52 23.01
N VAL A 384 -13.16 25.91 22.84
CA VAL A 384 -12.86 24.51 23.18
C VAL A 384 -11.73 24.49 24.22
N ASN A 385 -11.73 23.51 25.12
CA ASN A 385 -10.71 23.33 26.14
C ASN A 385 -10.07 21.93 25.97
N GLY A 386 -8.76 21.79 26.21
CA GLY A 386 -8.05 20.50 26.10
C GLY A 386 -6.75 20.61 25.30
N THR A 387 -6.12 19.51 24.93
CA THR A 387 -4.95 19.51 24.04
C THR A 387 -5.36 19.76 22.58
N VAL A 388 -4.37 19.87 21.68
CA VAL A 388 -4.64 19.96 20.23
C VAL A 388 -5.32 18.69 19.69
N GLU A 389 -5.01 17.52 20.25
CA GLU A 389 -5.64 16.25 19.87
C GLU A 389 -7.11 16.20 20.34
N ASP A 390 -7.40 16.68 21.56
CA ASP A 390 -8.78 16.81 22.07
C ASP A 390 -9.61 17.75 21.16
N LEU A 391 -9.01 18.89 20.77
CA LEU A 391 -9.60 19.85 19.83
C LEU A 391 -9.93 19.19 18.49
N LEU A 392 -8.92 18.62 17.82
CA LEU A 392 -9.08 18.08 16.47
C LEU A 392 -9.92 16.80 16.45
N GLY A 393 -9.88 15.99 17.50
CA GLY A 393 -10.79 14.86 17.70
C GLY A 393 -12.25 15.28 17.78
N GLY A 394 -12.56 16.32 18.58
CA GLY A 394 -13.91 16.88 18.69
C GLY A 394 -14.40 17.59 17.42
N LEU A 395 -13.49 18.09 16.59
CA LEU A 395 -13.82 18.77 15.33
C LEU A 395 -13.89 17.86 14.11
N ARG A 396 -13.31 16.64 14.16
CA ARG A 396 -13.20 15.72 13.01
C ARG A 396 -14.53 15.43 12.29
N PRO A 397 -15.70 15.32 12.95
CA PRO A 397 -16.99 15.16 12.27
C PRO A 397 -17.46 16.40 11.49
N TYR A 398 -16.89 17.57 11.78
CA TYR A 398 -17.30 18.86 11.23
C TYR A 398 -16.24 19.38 10.25
N GLU A 399 -16.17 18.76 9.08
CA GLU A 399 -15.10 18.95 8.08
C GLU A 399 -14.76 20.43 7.81
N SER A 400 -15.77 21.31 7.75
CA SER A 400 -15.57 22.76 7.58
C SER A 400 -14.95 23.49 8.78
N LEU A 401 -15.21 23.04 10.02
CA LEU A 401 -14.57 23.58 11.23
C LEU A 401 -13.21 22.93 11.46
N TYR A 402 -13.05 21.66 11.11
CA TYR A 402 -11.77 20.95 11.09
C TYR A 402 -10.78 21.64 10.13
N ALA A 403 -11.20 21.90 8.89
CA ALA A 403 -10.45 22.64 7.87
C ALA A 403 -10.43 24.18 8.05
N GLN A 404 -11.08 24.72 9.09
CA GLN A 404 -10.88 26.11 9.54
C GLN A 404 -9.95 26.19 10.74
N ALA A 405 -9.97 25.18 11.63
CA ALA A 405 -9.04 25.04 12.75
C ALA A 405 -7.63 24.75 12.24
N LEU A 406 -7.50 23.82 11.29
CA LEU A 406 -6.30 23.65 10.46
C LEU A 406 -6.25 24.77 9.41
N GLY A 407 -5.07 25.37 9.21
CA GLY A 407 -4.84 26.29 8.09
C GLY A 407 -4.67 25.54 6.77
N PRO A 408 -4.77 26.22 5.61
CA PRO A 408 -4.39 25.61 4.34
C PRO A 408 -2.90 25.22 4.36
N GLU A 409 -2.56 24.13 3.68
CA GLU A 409 -1.16 23.73 3.46
C GLU A 409 -0.38 24.86 2.80
N VAL A 410 0.72 25.28 3.44
CA VAL A 410 1.53 26.39 2.94
C VAL A 410 2.60 25.85 1.98
N ALA A 411 2.15 25.43 0.81
CA ALA A 411 2.98 25.42 -0.38
C ALA A 411 2.95 26.82 -1.02
N SER A 412 3.77 27.75 -0.51
CA SER A 412 4.43 28.78 -1.35
C SER A 412 5.39 29.68 -0.57
N THR A 413 6.61 29.73 -1.09
CA THR A 413 7.54 30.84 -0.95
C THR A 413 7.01 32.09 -1.67
N THR A 414 6.18 32.90 -0.99
CA THR A 414 5.95 34.30 -1.41
C THR A 414 6.33 35.28 -0.30
N SER A 415 7.22 36.19 -0.66
CA SER A 415 7.64 37.30 0.19
C SER A 415 6.45 38.23 0.46
N SER A 416 5.96 38.25 1.70
CA SER A 416 5.05 39.30 2.18
C SER A 416 5.63 39.93 3.47
N SER A 417 5.79 41.25 3.43
CA SER A 417 6.70 42.01 4.30
C SER A 417 6.09 42.49 5.61
N VAL A 418 5.06 41.81 6.15
CA VAL A 418 4.24 42.33 7.27
C VAL A 418 3.98 41.30 8.40
N LEU A 419 4.94 40.43 8.70
CA LEU A 419 4.98 39.70 9.97
C LEU A 419 6.15 40.19 10.82
N LYS A 420 5.83 40.83 11.94
CA LYS A 420 6.81 41.33 12.92
C LYS A 420 7.63 40.15 13.48
N LYS A 421 8.94 40.39 13.69
CA LYS A 421 9.97 39.53 14.29
C LYS A 421 9.54 38.08 14.60
N ARG A 422 10.13 37.11 13.89
CA ARG A 422 10.24 35.73 14.39
C ARG A 422 10.91 35.76 15.76
N ASN A 423 10.39 35.00 16.73
CA ASN A 423 11.11 34.77 17.98
C ASN A 423 12.30 33.86 17.68
N ASP A 424 13.49 34.33 18.03
CA ASP A 424 14.73 33.58 17.84
C ASP A 424 15.02 32.77 19.11
N PHE A 425 15.09 31.45 18.95
CA PHE A 425 15.44 30.51 20.02
C PHE A 425 16.92 30.07 19.94
N GLY A 426 17.75 30.73 19.12
CA GLY A 426 19.18 30.41 18.95
C GLY A 426 20.00 30.47 20.24
N ASP A 427 19.67 31.41 21.13
CA ASP A 427 20.28 31.53 22.48
C ASP A 427 19.53 30.72 23.56
N GLY A 428 18.50 29.95 23.17
CA GLY A 428 17.64 29.19 24.08
C GLY A 428 18.36 27.98 24.68
N ARG A 429 18.38 27.89 26.03
CA ARG A 429 19.00 26.77 26.73
C ARG A 429 18.01 25.61 26.95
N VAL A 430 18.25 24.48 26.30
CA VAL A 430 17.54 23.22 26.59
C VAL A 430 18.09 22.62 27.90
N ILE A 431 17.19 22.27 28.82
CA ILE A 431 17.53 21.65 30.11
C ILE A 431 16.77 20.33 30.22
N CYS A 432 17.49 19.22 30.05
CA CYS A 432 16.93 17.89 30.22
C CYS A 432 16.94 17.50 31.71
N TYR A 433 15.76 17.51 32.33
CA TYR A 433 15.54 16.89 33.64
C TYR A 433 15.41 15.36 33.50
N ASN A 434 15.45 14.63 34.61
CA ASN A 434 15.55 13.17 34.64
C ASN A 434 14.20 12.45 34.36
N PHE A 435 13.53 12.82 33.27
CA PHE A 435 12.25 12.27 32.82
C PHE A 435 12.44 11.05 31.90
N PRO A 436 11.45 10.13 31.81
CA PRO A 436 11.42 9.08 30.79
C PRO A 436 11.47 9.67 29.37
N LYS A 437 12.15 8.99 28.45
CA LYS A 437 12.12 9.35 27.02
C LYS A 437 10.74 9.03 26.42
N GLY A 438 10.12 10.02 25.77
CA GLY A 438 8.91 9.82 24.96
C GLY A 438 9.23 9.46 23.50
N LEU A 439 8.21 9.04 22.75
CA LEU A 439 8.30 8.75 21.32
C LEU A 439 8.53 10.02 20.49
N ASN A 440 9.46 9.93 19.52
CA ASN A 440 9.81 11.02 18.60
C ASN A 440 8.66 11.38 17.65
N ALA A 441 8.07 10.37 17.00
CA ALA A 441 6.94 10.56 16.08
C ALA A 441 5.78 11.32 16.76
N ALA A 442 5.32 10.86 17.93
CA ALA A 442 4.29 11.54 18.72
C ALA A 442 4.65 12.98 19.09
N ALA A 443 5.94 13.30 19.32
CA ALA A 443 6.38 14.69 19.52
C ALA A 443 6.29 15.51 18.23
N ARG A 444 6.76 14.95 17.10
CA ARG A 444 6.73 15.55 15.76
C ARG A 444 5.28 15.84 15.33
N ASP A 445 4.37 14.91 15.55
CA ASP A 445 2.94 15.05 15.23
C ASP A 445 2.30 16.15 16.07
N GLY A 446 2.50 16.13 17.40
CA GLY A 446 2.05 17.21 18.29
C GLY A 446 2.57 18.60 17.88
N ILE A 447 3.85 18.69 17.48
CA ILE A 447 4.45 19.92 16.93
C ILE A 447 3.76 20.34 15.62
N ASN A 448 3.54 19.40 14.69
CA ASN A 448 2.96 19.67 13.39
C ASN A 448 1.50 20.14 13.52
N LEU A 449 0.69 19.47 14.34
CA LEU A 449 -0.67 19.88 14.65
C LEU A 449 -0.69 21.30 15.26
N LEU A 450 0.17 21.59 16.25
CA LEU A 450 0.29 22.94 16.83
C LEU A 450 0.77 24.01 15.82
N LYS A 451 1.60 23.65 14.83
CA LYS A 451 2.05 24.54 13.74
C LYS A 451 0.96 24.85 12.71
N GLN A 452 0.02 23.93 12.50
CA GLN A 452 -1.05 24.02 11.50
C GLN A 452 -2.25 24.86 11.96
N ILE A 453 -2.45 25.07 13.28
CA ILE A 453 -3.64 25.76 13.80
C ILE A 453 -3.73 27.22 13.34
N ARG A 454 -4.87 27.56 12.72
CA ARG A 454 -5.20 28.88 12.17
C ARG A 454 -5.41 29.94 13.25
N HIS A 455 -5.92 29.53 14.42
CA HIS A 455 -6.25 30.40 15.55
C HIS A 455 -5.05 30.62 16.47
N ARG A 456 -4.20 31.57 16.08
CA ARG A 456 -2.86 31.77 16.62
C ARG A 456 -2.78 32.45 18.01
N ARG A 457 -3.73 32.30 18.94
CA ARG A 457 -3.54 32.78 20.33
C ARG A 457 -4.51 32.11 21.34
N PRO A 458 -4.03 31.49 22.43
CA PRO A 458 -4.90 31.08 23.53
C PRO A 458 -5.56 32.29 24.21
N LYS A 459 -6.76 32.09 24.77
CA LYS A 459 -7.52 33.16 25.43
C LYS A 459 -7.20 33.35 26.92
N ASN A 460 -6.81 32.28 27.62
CA ASN A 460 -6.49 32.33 29.03
C ASN A 460 -5.02 32.66 29.31
N GLN A 461 -4.75 33.06 30.56
CA GLN A 461 -3.42 33.35 31.08
C GLN A 461 -2.99 32.20 31.99
N ALA A 462 -1.77 31.69 31.82
CA ALA A 462 -1.10 30.93 32.87
C ALA A 462 -0.71 31.90 33.98
N GLY A 463 -1.05 31.61 35.23
CA GLY A 463 -0.54 32.36 36.39
C GLY A 463 0.97 32.19 36.58
N PRO A 464 1.60 32.91 37.51
CA PRO A 464 2.95 32.61 37.98
C PRO A 464 3.02 31.19 38.53
N GLY A 465 3.92 30.35 38.03
CA GLY A 465 4.05 28.97 38.49
C GLY A 465 2.99 28.01 37.94
N GLU A 466 2.43 28.25 36.75
CA GLU A 466 1.40 27.40 36.12
C GLU A 466 1.90 26.75 34.82
N CYS A 467 1.50 25.50 34.57
CA CYS A 467 1.84 24.72 33.38
C CYS A 467 0.57 24.24 32.63
N GLY A 468 0.57 24.34 31.30
CA GLY A 468 -0.51 23.85 30.44
C GLY A 468 -0.02 22.77 29.49
N ARG A 469 -0.76 21.65 29.41
CA ARG A 469 -0.48 20.56 28.47
C ARG A 469 -1.10 20.89 27.11
N MET A 470 -0.27 21.09 26.11
CA MET A 470 -0.66 21.61 24.79
C MET A 470 -0.89 20.50 23.75
N SER A 471 -0.13 19.40 23.86
CA SER A 471 -0.26 18.18 23.07
C SER A 471 -0.01 16.97 23.97
N CYS A 472 -0.69 15.85 23.73
CA CYS A 472 -0.50 14.59 24.45
C CYS A 472 -0.87 13.39 23.56
N SER A 473 0.11 12.59 23.16
CA SER A 473 -0.10 11.38 22.35
C SER A 473 0.96 10.32 22.67
N GLU A 474 0.57 9.04 22.68
CA GLU A 474 1.43 7.86 22.82
C GLU A 474 2.62 8.01 23.82
N SER A 475 2.31 8.33 25.07
CA SER A 475 3.27 8.54 26.18
C SER A 475 4.22 9.75 26.03
N THR A 476 4.00 10.62 25.04
CA THR A 476 4.66 11.92 24.86
C THR A 476 3.69 13.06 25.14
N ALA A 477 4.16 14.15 25.74
CA ALA A 477 3.36 15.36 25.94
C ALA A 477 4.20 16.64 25.81
N ILE A 478 3.62 17.66 25.17
CA ILE A 478 4.21 19.01 25.06
C ILE A 478 3.57 19.89 26.13
N TRP A 479 4.41 20.44 27.02
CA TRP A 479 3.98 21.33 28.10
C TRP A 479 4.52 22.75 27.89
N TRP A 480 3.74 23.74 28.27
CA TRP A 480 4.15 25.14 28.33
C TRP A 480 3.93 25.68 29.75
N CYS A 481 5.00 26.11 30.42
CA CYS A 481 4.99 26.60 31.80
C CYS A 481 5.38 28.07 31.87
N ASN A 482 4.77 28.81 32.81
CA ASN A 482 5.06 30.22 33.06
C ASN A 482 5.86 30.40 34.35
N GLU A 483 7.16 30.69 34.22
CA GLU A 483 8.08 30.88 35.35
C GLU A 483 8.16 32.35 35.83
N ASP A 484 7.47 33.29 35.18
CA ASP A 484 7.50 34.72 35.52
C ASP A 484 6.58 35.10 36.69
N ASP A 485 6.87 36.24 37.32
CA ASP A 485 6.12 36.80 38.46
C ASP A 485 4.70 37.31 38.13
N LYS A 486 4.28 37.23 36.86
CA LYS A 486 3.00 37.73 36.34
C LYS A 486 2.34 36.74 35.39
N PRO A 487 1.00 36.75 35.26
CA PRO A 487 0.32 35.87 34.32
C PRO A 487 0.73 36.15 32.86
N LYS A 488 1.00 35.09 32.09
CA LYS A 488 1.33 35.18 30.66
C LYS A 488 0.31 34.45 29.79
N THR A 489 0.06 35.01 28.61
CA THR A 489 -0.58 34.32 27.48
C THR A 489 0.43 34.32 26.34
N PRO A 490 0.82 33.17 25.78
CA PRO A 490 1.76 33.12 24.67
C PRO A 490 1.13 33.78 23.44
N GLU A 491 1.92 34.53 22.67
CA GLU A 491 1.39 35.30 21.54
C GLU A 491 0.85 34.40 20.43
N SER A 492 1.32 33.13 20.35
CA SER A 492 0.70 32.06 19.56
C SER A 492 1.11 30.66 20.01
N PHE A 493 0.30 29.65 19.68
CA PHE A 493 0.64 28.24 19.82
C PHE A 493 1.86 27.83 18.98
N ARG A 494 2.12 28.54 17.87
CA ARG A 494 3.32 28.32 17.06
C ARG A 494 4.61 28.65 17.81
N ILE A 495 4.62 29.62 18.73
CA ILE A 495 5.80 29.89 19.57
C ILE A 495 6.09 28.69 20.49
N ILE A 496 5.06 27.99 20.96
CA ILE A 496 5.21 26.76 21.75
C ILE A 496 5.73 25.64 20.85
N ALA A 497 5.17 25.49 19.65
CA ALA A 497 5.58 24.46 18.69
C ALA A 497 7.03 24.65 18.20
N ASP A 498 7.43 25.87 17.88
CA ASP A 498 8.79 26.21 17.43
C ASP A 498 9.81 26.00 18.57
N GLY A 499 9.44 26.30 19.82
CA GLY A 499 10.26 26.00 21.00
C GLY A 499 10.35 24.50 21.32
N ALA A 500 9.25 23.76 21.16
CA ALA A 500 9.22 22.30 21.31
C ALA A 500 10.01 21.60 20.20
N ASP A 501 10.01 22.12 18.97
CA ASP A 501 10.78 21.61 17.84
C ASP A 501 12.28 21.86 18.02
N LYS A 502 12.67 23.04 18.54
CA LYS A 502 14.07 23.31 18.95
C LYS A 502 14.52 22.33 20.03
N ALA A 503 13.71 22.10 21.06
CA ALA A 503 14.00 21.11 22.10
C ALA A 503 14.08 19.68 21.54
N ARG A 504 13.18 19.31 20.62
CA ARG A 504 13.17 18.01 19.93
C ARG A 504 14.48 17.80 19.15
N ILE A 505 14.89 18.78 18.35
CA ILE A 505 16.11 18.73 17.53
C ILE A 505 17.36 18.65 18.41
N ASP A 506 17.47 19.46 19.46
CA ASP A 506 18.63 19.47 20.38
C ASP A 506 18.74 18.19 21.23
N ILE A 507 17.65 17.42 21.36
CA ILE A 507 17.62 16.10 22.01
C ILE A 507 17.92 14.96 21.00
N GLN A 508 17.97 15.23 19.69
CA GLN A 508 17.96 14.23 18.61
C GLN A 508 19.23 14.15 17.74
N THR A 509 20.42 14.17 18.35
CA THR A 509 21.64 13.64 17.70
C THR A 509 21.77 12.14 17.96
N THR A 510 21.59 11.22 17.01
CA THR A 510 21.16 11.35 15.60
C THR A 510 20.57 10.00 15.13
N PRO A 511 19.72 9.92 14.09
CA PRO A 511 20.25 9.68 12.73
C PRO A 511 19.57 10.48 11.59
N GLN A 512 20.33 10.73 10.52
CA GLN A 512 20.04 11.70 9.45
C GLN A 512 19.33 11.16 8.19
N SER A 513 18.95 9.87 8.12
CA SER A 513 18.70 9.20 6.84
C SER A 513 17.40 9.58 6.11
N MET A 514 16.26 9.69 6.79
CA MET A 514 14.96 9.86 6.11
C MET A 514 14.78 11.23 5.44
N ASP A 515 14.90 12.30 6.23
CA ASP A 515 14.81 13.68 5.74
C ASP A 515 15.84 13.95 4.62
N SER A 516 17.00 13.30 4.66
CA SER A 516 18.04 13.40 3.63
C SER A 516 17.64 12.71 2.32
N LEU A 517 17.10 11.49 2.35
CA LEU A 517 16.71 10.79 1.11
C LEU A 517 15.49 11.45 0.43
N GLN A 518 14.55 12.01 1.19
CA GLN A 518 13.48 12.81 0.59
C GLN A 518 14.02 14.05 -0.14
N GLN A 519 14.98 14.78 0.46
CA GLN A 519 15.63 15.93 -0.17
C GLN A 519 16.38 15.55 -1.46
N ILE A 520 17.08 14.40 -1.46
CA ILE A 520 17.74 13.85 -2.65
C ILE A 520 16.71 13.54 -3.75
N LEU A 521 15.61 12.86 -3.41
CA LEU A 521 14.57 12.49 -4.39
C LEU A 521 13.88 13.71 -4.98
N VAL A 522 13.53 14.71 -4.15
CA VAL A 522 12.97 15.99 -4.63
C VAL A 522 13.95 16.67 -5.59
N HIS A 523 15.24 16.77 -5.23
CA HIS A 523 16.26 17.39 -6.09
C HIS A 523 16.38 16.68 -7.46
N LEU A 524 16.48 15.35 -7.47
CA LEU A 524 16.58 14.57 -8.70
C LEU A 524 15.29 14.65 -9.56
N LEU A 525 14.13 14.75 -8.93
CA LEU A 525 12.85 14.96 -9.64
C LEU A 525 12.72 16.40 -10.18
N ASP A 526 13.21 17.42 -9.48
CA ASP A 526 13.26 18.82 -9.94
C ASP A 526 14.23 18.99 -11.11
N GLU A 527 15.39 18.35 -11.07
CA GLU A 527 16.35 18.31 -12.18
C GLU A 527 15.76 17.63 -13.42
N THR A 528 15.05 16.51 -13.23
CA THR A 528 14.35 15.81 -14.32
C THR A 528 13.26 16.70 -14.95
N ASP A 529 12.42 17.35 -14.13
CA ASP A 529 11.39 18.31 -14.58
C ASP A 529 11.99 19.44 -15.42
N SER A 530 13.11 20.00 -14.95
CA SER A 530 13.80 21.14 -15.57
C SER A 530 14.45 20.79 -16.91
N SER A 531 14.82 19.53 -17.12
CA SER A 531 15.43 19.07 -18.37
C SER A 531 14.43 18.99 -19.53
N ALA A 532 13.16 18.72 -19.24
CA ALA A 532 12.11 18.59 -20.26
C ALA A 532 11.79 19.92 -20.98
N ASP A 533 11.87 21.05 -20.28
CA ASP A 533 11.65 22.41 -20.84
C ASP A 533 12.67 22.82 -21.93
N SER A 534 13.72 22.02 -22.18
CA SER A 534 14.84 22.38 -23.05
C SER A 534 14.84 21.74 -24.45
N ASP A 535 14.07 20.67 -24.69
CA ASP A 535 14.07 19.92 -25.95
C ASP A 535 12.66 19.75 -26.57
N HIS A 536 12.41 20.53 -27.63
CA HIS A 536 11.33 20.44 -28.62
C HIS A 536 9.91 20.99 -28.33
N ASP A 537 9.40 21.69 -29.36
CA ASP A 537 8.23 22.58 -29.40
C ASP A 537 6.91 21.82 -29.69
N ASP A 538 6.59 20.75 -28.92
CA ASP A 538 5.45 19.85 -29.18
C ASP A 538 4.44 19.80 -28.00
N CYS A 539 3.68 20.89 -27.88
CA CYS A 539 2.90 21.35 -26.72
C CYS A 539 1.71 20.48 -26.22
N HIS A 540 1.68 19.19 -26.55
CA HIS A 540 0.62 18.26 -26.14
C HIS A 540 1.10 17.04 -25.33
N HIS A 541 2.41 16.78 -25.19
CA HIS A 541 2.91 15.69 -24.33
C HIS A 541 3.39 16.18 -22.95
N ASP A 542 4.05 17.33 -22.84
CA ASP A 542 4.68 17.80 -21.58
C ASP A 542 3.70 17.99 -20.42
N HIS A 543 2.50 18.52 -20.69
CA HIS A 543 1.47 18.75 -19.68
C HIS A 543 1.01 17.48 -18.94
N HIS A 544 1.27 16.29 -19.49
CA HIS A 544 1.06 15.02 -18.80
C HIS A 544 2.29 14.55 -18.02
N HIS A 545 3.51 14.87 -18.47
CA HIS A 545 4.75 14.47 -17.81
C HIS A 545 5.00 15.27 -16.53
N HIS A 546 4.99 16.61 -16.61
CA HIS A 546 5.15 17.49 -15.44
C HIS A 546 4.10 17.19 -14.35
N ARG A 547 2.85 16.95 -14.75
CA ARG A 547 1.77 16.62 -13.80
C ARG A 547 1.99 15.27 -13.11
N HIS A 548 2.68 14.34 -13.75
CA HIS A 548 3.04 13.06 -13.14
C HIS A 548 4.21 13.20 -12.17
N LEU A 549 5.25 13.94 -12.53
CA LEU A 549 6.40 14.22 -11.65
C LEU A 549 5.97 15.00 -10.39
N HIS A 550 5.13 16.02 -10.54
CA HIS A 550 4.51 16.71 -9.40
C HIS A 550 3.72 15.74 -8.50
N HIS A 551 2.88 14.88 -9.06
CA HIS A 551 2.12 13.92 -8.26
C HIS A 551 3.03 12.93 -7.50
N ILE A 552 4.17 12.53 -8.07
CA ILE A 552 5.17 11.72 -7.37
C ILE A 552 5.80 12.52 -6.21
N LYS A 553 6.17 13.80 -6.43
CA LYS A 553 6.71 14.69 -5.38
C LYS A 553 5.73 14.84 -4.22
N ASP A 554 4.45 15.09 -4.52
CA ASP A 554 3.38 15.27 -3.54
C ASP A 554 3.09 14.00 -2.72
N GLN A 555 3.48 12.82 -3.21
CA GLN A 555 3.25 11.53 -2.55
C GLN A 555 4.51 10.90 -1.93
N LEU A 556 5.66 11.58 -1.94
CA LEU A 556 6.92 11.00 -1.43
C LEU A 556 6.82 10.53 0.02
N ASP A 557 6.02 11.17 0.87
CA ASP A 557 5.80 10.78 2.27
C ASP A 557 5.03 9.45 2.41
N ASP A 558 4.14 9.13 1.46
CA ASP A 558 3.29 7.93 1.46
C ASP A 558 3.98 6.70 0.84
N LEU A 559 5.18 6.85 0.26
CA LEU A 559 5.88 5.76 -0.41
C LEU A 559 6.62 4.84 0.58
N GLU A 560 6.54 3.54 0.32
CA GLU A 560 7.34 2.53 1.01
C GLU A 560 8.86 2.76 0.82
N PRO A 561 9.70 2.44 1.83
CA PRO A 561 11.16 2.55 1.74
C PRO A 561 11.76 1.81 0.54
N SER A 562 11.19 0.66 0.17
CA SER A 562 11.59 -0.10 -1.02
C SER A 562 11.32 0.68 -2.32
N THR A 563 10.28 1.50 -2.35
CA THR A 563 9.93 2.36 -3.49
C THR A 563 10.81 3.59 -3.57
N HIS A 564 11.18 4.24 -2.44
CA HIS A 564 12.16 5.33 -2.42
C HIS A 564 13.50 4.90 -3.03
N LEU A 565 14.01 3.73 -2.61
CA LEU A 565 15.27 3.19 -3.13
C LEU A 565 15.17 2.77 -4.60
N GLN A 566 14.02 2.27 -5.05
CA GLN A 566 13.76 2.01 -6.48
C GLN A 566 13.76 3.31 -7.29
N LEU A 567 13.10 4.36 -6.79
CA LEU A 567 13.04 5.66 -7.45
C LEU A 567 14.42 6.31 -7.53
N LEU A 568 15.21 6.28 -6.45
CA LEU A 568 16.60 6.74 -6.43
C LEU A 568 17.43 6.07 -7.53
N HIS A 569 17.43 4.74 -7.59
CA HIS A 569 18.17 4.01 -8.63
C HIS A 569 17.67 4.31 -10.05
N GLN A 570 16.36 4.52 -10.25
CA GLN A 570 15.80 4.83 -11.57
C GLN A 570 16.18 6.24 -12.04
N LEU A 571 16.10 7.24 -11.16
CA LEU A 571 16.50 8.61 -11.44
C LEU A 571 18.00 8.70 -11.73
N LEU A 572 18.84 8.11 -10.87
CA LEU A 572 20.29 8.06 -11.09
C LEU A 572 20.67 7.28 -12.36
N CYS A 573 19.89 6.28 -12.77
CA CYS A 573 20.11 5.56 -14.02
C CYS A 573 19.93 6.47 -15.24
N VAL A 574 18.86 7.27 -15.33
CA VAL A 574 18.63 8.19 -16.46
C VAL A 574 19.46 9.48 -16.41
N ARG A 575 19.91 9.89 -15.23
CA ARG A 575 20.60 11.17 -15.03
C ARG A 575 21.91 11.25 -15.81
N ILE A 576 22.05 12.30 -16.63
CA ILE A 576 23.32 12.65 -17.30
C ILE A 576 24.35 13.22 -16.29
N PRO A 577 25.66 13.19 -16.59
CA PRO A 577 26.70 13.68 -15.65
C PRO A 577 26.71 15.21 -15.46
N GLU A 578 26.18 15.97 -16.42
CA GLU A 578 26.15 17.44 -16.39
C GLU A 578 24.72 17.97 -16.21
N PRO A 579 24.50 18.99 -15.36
CA PRO A 579 25.48 19.63 -14.47
C PRO A 579 25.96 18.65 -13.37
N PRO A 580 27.10 18.92 -12.70
CA PRO A 580 27.50 18.12 -11.54
C PRO A 580 26.48 18.28 -10.41
N LEU A 581 26.20 17.20 -9.68
CA LEU A 581 25.33 17.26 -8.49
C LEU A 581 25.95 18.17 -7.40
N PRO A 582 25.13 18.87 -6.60
CA PRO A 582 25.60 19.54 -5.39
C PRO A 582 26.27 18.55 -4.42
N GLU A 583 27.36 18.97 -3.76
CA GLU A 583 28.16 18.07 -2.90
C GLU A 583 27.38 17.55 -1.69
N ASP A 584 26.41 18.31 -1.17
CA ASP A 584 25.48 17.87 -0.12
C ASP A 584 24.53 16.76 -0.61
N ILE A 585 24.03 16.86 -1.85
CA ILE A 585 23.23 15.81 -2.49
C ILE A 585 24.09 14.57 -2.76
N LEU A 586 25.34 14.73 -3.24
CA LEU A 586 26.28 13.63 -3.44
C LEU A 586 26.59 12.88 -2.13
N VAL A 587 26.95 13.60 -1.06
CA VAL A 587 27.21 13.02 0.27
C VAL A 587 25.96 12.32 0.83
N GLY A 588 24.77 12.86 0.58
CA GLY A 588 23.51 12.22 0.93
C GLY A 588 23.30 10.89 0.18
N ILE A 589 23.55 10.87 -1.15
CA ILE A 589 23.44 9.66 -1.98
C ILE A 589 24.46 8.61 -1.51
N ASP A 590 25.73 9.02 -1.32
CA ASP A 590 26.79 8.15 -0.82
C ASP A 590 26.40 7.53 0.54
N SER A 591 25.80 8.31 1.45
CA SER A 591 25.32 7.85 2.75
C SER A 591 24.22 6.77 2.64
N VAL A 592 23.26 6.95 1.72
CA VAL A 592 22.19 5.97 1.46
C VAL A 592 22.76 4.69 0.85
N LEU A 593 23.64 4.81 -0.15
CA LEU A 593 24.27 3.65 -0.81
C LEU A 593 25.17 2.87 0.15
N GLN A 594 25.88 3.56 1.05
CA GLN A 594 26.66 2.95 2.13
C GLN A 594 25.79 2.27 3.19
N GLN A 595 24.63 2.84 3.55
CA GLN A 595 23.65 2.16 4.40
C GLN A 595 23.15 0.87 3.72
N GLN A 596 22.79 0.91 2.44
CA GLN A 596 22.43 -0.29 1.67
C GLN A 596 23.60 -1.29 1.54
N ALA A 597 24.85 -0.82 1.52
CA ALA A 597 26.03 -1.69 1.51
C ALA A 597 26.25 -2.39 2.87
N SER A 598 25.99 -1.73 4.00
CA SER A 598 26.13 -2.34 5.34
C SER A 598 25.11 -3.47 5.58
N HIS A 599 23.96 -3.41 4.91
CA HIS A 599 22.92 -4.44 4.92
C HIS A 599 23.20 -5.59 3.94
N ARG A 600 24.17 -5.44 3.02
CA ARG A 600 24.48 -6.44 1.99
C ARG A 600 25.41 -7.53 2.50
N VAL A 601 25.13 -8.75 2.05
CA VAL A 601 25.95 -9.94 2.29
C VAL A 601 27.24 -9.86 1.44
N LEU A 602 28.35 -9.43 2.05
CA LEU A 602 29.64 -9.30 1.36
C LEU A 602 30.44 -10.61 1.35
N THR A 603 30.91 -11.03 0.18
CA THR A 603 31.82 -12.18 0.02
C THR A 603 33.26 -11.70 -0.02
N LEU A 604 34.09 -12.13 0.95
CA LEU A 604 35.52 -11.87 0.92
C LEU A 604 36.18 -12.64 -0.25
N ALA A 605 36.58 -11.94 -1.30
CA ALA A 605 37.12 -12.52 -2.53
C ALA A 605 38.28 -13.50 -2.23
N GLY A 606 39.13 -13.12 -1.28
CA GLY A 606 40.27 -13.90 -0.84
C GLY A 606 39.97 -15.20 -0.07
N SER A 607 38.72 -15.45 0.34
CA SER A 607 38.29 -16.68 1.03
C SER A 607 37.76 -17.76 0.08
N ILE A 608 37.45 -17.37 -1.17
CA ILE A 608 36.91 -18.27 -2.19
C ILE A 608 37.99 -19.30 -2.58
N GLN A 609 37.60 -20.57 -2.71
CA GLN A 609 38.53 -21.66 -2.98
C GLN A 609 38.95 -21.68 -4.46
N PRO A 610 40.25 -21.81 -4.77
CA PRO A 610 40.72 -21.83 -6.15
C PRO A 610 40.29 -23.13 -6.83
N THR A 611 39.63 -22.99 -7.99
CA THR A 611 39.27 -24.10 -8.86
C THR A 611 40.52 -24.76 -9.43
N ILE A 612 41.54 -23.96 -9.75
CA ILE A 612 42.84 -24.40 -10.24
C ILE A 612 43.92 -23.54 -9.57
N THR A 613 45.03 -24.17 -9.16
CA THR A 613 46.27 -23.45 -8.85
C THR A 613 47.27 -23.71 -9.98
N LEU A 614 47.70 -22.65 -10.66
CA LEU A 614 48.74 -22.69 -11.69
C LEU A 614 50.10 -22.48 -11.02
N LYS A 615 50.91 -23.55 -10.97
CA LYS A 615 52.24 -23.53 -10.34
C LYS A 615 53.32 -23.23 -11.37
N ARG A 616 54.30 -22.40 -10.98
CA ARG A 616 55.53 -22.17 -11.77
C ARG A 616 56.73 -22.72 -11.02
N THR A 617 57.68 -23.27 -11.75
CA THR A 617 59.00 -23.62 -11.21
C THR A 617 59.72 -22.33 -10.80
N ASN A 618 59.83 -22.11 -9.49
CA ASN A 618 60.57 -21.02 -8.81
C ASN A 618 59.89 -19.64 -8.73
N ARG A 619 58.55 -19.54 -8.86
CA ARG A 619 57.79 -18.29 -8.66
C ARG A 619 56.46 -18.53 -7.93
N ASN A 620 55.78 -17.45 -7.52
CA ASN A 620 54.44 -17.51 -6.92
C ASN A 620 53.45 -18.25 -7.85
N SER A 621 52.52 -18.99 -7.26
CA SER A 621 51.47 -19.69 -7.98
C SER A 621 50.22 -18.82 -8.15
N PHE A 622 49.61 -18.82 -9.33
CA PHE A 622 48.37 -18.10 -9.58
C PHE A 622 47.16 -18.93 -9.16
N ARG A 623 46.19 -18.26 -8.52
CA ARG A 623 44.93 -18.86 -8.08
C ARG A 623 43.82 -18.49 -9.07
N VAL A 624 43.32 -19.47 -9.82
CA VAL A 624 42.21 -19.27 -10.75
C VAL A 624 40.94 -19.86 -10.12
N THR A 625 39.95 -19.01 -9.94
CA THR A 625 38.74 -19.27 -9.17
C THR A 625 37.52 -19.07 -10.05
N LEU A 626 36.57 -20.00 -10.00
CA LEU A 626 35.23 -19.81 -10.54
C LEU A 626 34.27 -19.51 -9.39
N TRP A 627 33.52 -18.41 -9.50
CA TRP A 627 32.57 -17.99 -8.47
C TRP A 627 31.22 -17.59 -9.09
N LYS A 628 30.13 -18.10 -8.51
CA LYS A 628 28.77 -17.71 -8.86
C LYS A 628 28.24 -16.73 -7.82
N GLY A 629 27.91 -15.50 -8.23
CA GLY A 629 27.40 -14.47 -7.32
C GLY A 629 27.31 -13.09 -7.96
N ASP A 630 26.85 -12.12 -7.17
CA ASP A 630 26.77 -10.72 -7.56
C ASP A 630 28.14 -10.06 -7.40
N ILE A 631 28.76 -9.62 -8.50
CA ILE A 631 30.11 -9.03 -8.48
C ILE A 631 30.22 -7.80 -7.56
N THR A 632 29.11 -7.10 -7.31
CA THR A 632 29.06 -5.91 -6.43
C THR A 632 29.16 -6.24 -4.94
N THR A 633 29.14 -7.52 -4.55
CA THR A 633 29.31 -7.96 -3.15
C THR A 633 30.71 -8.50 -2.84
N LEU A 634 31.63 -8.51 -3.81
CA LEU A 634 33.02 -8.92 -3.58
C LEU A 634 33.79 -7.83 -2.82
N THR A 635 34.25 -8.17 -1.61
CA THR A 635 35.12 -7.32 -0.78
C THR A 635 36.54 -7.89 -0.67
N GLY A 636 37.52 -7.05 -0.33
CA GLY A 636 38.92 -7.42 -0.28
C GLY A 636 39.47 -7.80 -1.66
N ILE A 637 39.17 -6.98 -2.66
CA ILE A 637 39.50 -7.21 -4.08
C ILE A 637 40.07 -5.93 -4.71
N THR A 638 41.09 -6.07 -5.57
CA THR A 638 41.74 -4.92 -6.22
C THR A 638 40.82 -4.27 -7.24
N ALA A 639 40.16 -5.07 -8.09
CA ALA A 639 39.25 -4.56 -9.10
C ALA A 639 38.17 -5.56 -9.52
N ILE A 640 37.02 -5.01 -9.94
CA ILE A 640 35.98 -5.76 -10.65
C ILE A 640 35.89 -5.27 -12.10
N THR A 641 35.47 -6.14 -13.03
CA THR A 641 35.27 -5.79 -14.43
C THR A 641 33.83 -5.33 -14.68
N ASN A 642 33.66 -4.24 -15.41
CA ASN A 642 32.40 -3.82 -16.00
C ASN A 642 32.40 -4.07 -17.53
N ALA A 643 31.39 -4.76 -18.04
CA ALA A 643 31.13 -4.86 -19.48
C ALA A 643 30.32 -3.64 -19.94
N ALA A 644 31.04 -2.54 -20.19
CA ALA A 644 30.50 -1.24 -20.52
C ALA A 644 30.02 -1.14 -21.99
N ASN A 645 29.32 -0.04 -22.28
CA ASN A 645 28.98 0.39 -23.63
C ASN A 645 30.01 1.42 -24.17
N SER A 646 29.98 1.74 -25.46
CA SER A 646 31.02 2.57 -26.11
C SER A 646 31.09 4.02 -25.62
N GLN A 647 30.00 4.55 -25.05
CA GLN A 647 29.99 5.88 -24.42
C GLN A 647 30.76 5.88 -23.09
N GLY A 648 30.91 4.73 -22.43
CA GLY A 648 31.63 4.58 -21.16
C GLY A 648 30.90 5.12 -19.92
N LEU A 649 29.71 5.72 -20.05
CA LEU A 649 29.01 6.44 -18.97
C LEU A 649 28.03 5.57 -18.15
N GLY A 650 28.07 4.25 -18.29
CA GLY A 650 27.08 3.35 -17.72
C GLY A 650 25.78 3.28 -18.53
N CYS A 651 24.75 2.66 -17.96
CA CYS A 651 23.46 2.45 -18.62
C CYS A 651 22.43 3.54 -18.27
N PHE A 652 21.64 3.97 -19.26
CA PHE A 652 20.58 4.99 -19.13
C PHE A 652 19.15 4.43 -19.29
N GLN A 653 18.96 3.12 -19.13
CA GLN A 653 17.67 2.47 -19.30
C GLN A 653 17.20 1.84 -17.99
N PRO A 654 16.25 2.45 -17.25
CA PRO A 654 15.58 1.77 -16.16
C PRO A 654 14.52 0.79 -16.71
N PRO A 655 14.27 -0.38 -16.08
CA PRO A 655 15.09 -1.12 -15.11
C PRO A 655 15.94 -2.20 -15.81
N HIS A 656 16.87 -1.81 -16.67
CA HIS A 656 17.65 -2.73 -17.51
C HIS A 656 18.59 -3.60 -16.68
N ARG A 657 18.54 -4.91 -16.88
CA ARG A 657 19.32 -5.92 -16.14
C ARG A 657 20.66 -6.22 -16.82
N CYS A 658 21.44 -5.18 -17.13
CA CYS A 658 22.83 -5.30 -17.56
C CYS A 658 23.81 -5.14 -16.38
N ILE A 659 24.99 -5.74 -16.47
CA ILE A 659 26.02 -5.62 -15.41
C ILE A 659 26.47 -4.17 -15.20
N ASP A 660 26.49 -3.40 -16.28
CA ASP A 660 26.78 -1.96 -16.34
C ASP A 660 25.84 -1.16 -15.42
N ASN A 661 24.53 -1.38 -15.52
CA ASN A 661 23.54 -0.75 -14.64
C ASN A 661 23.68 -1.22 -13.18
N VAL A 662 23.95 -2.51 -12.96
CA VAL A 662 24.11 -3.06 -11.60
C VAL A 662 25.32 -2.45 -10.88
N ILE A 663 26.46 -2.33 -11.58
CA ILE A 663 27.68 -1.71 -11.04
C ILE A 663 27.44 -0.22 -10.77
N HIS A 664 26.92 0.55 -11.74
CA HIS A 664 26.67 1.97 -11.56
C HIS A 664 25.64 2.28 -10.46
N ALA A 665 24.55 1.51 -10.36
CA ALA A 665 23.56 1.68 -9.28
C ALA A 665 24.13 1.42 -7.89
N CYS A 666 25.14 0.55 -7.76
CA CYS A 666 25.77 0.22 -6.48
C CYS A 666 26.94 1.15 -6.13
N ALA A 667 27.64 1.70 -7.12
CA ALA A 667 28.77 2.62 -6.92
C ALA A 667 28.32 4.06 -6.64
N GLY A 668 27.20 4.48 -7.25
CA GLY A 668 26.67 5.84 -7.16
C GLY A 668 27.07 6.74 -8.34
N PRO A 669 26.56 7.99 -8.37
CA PRO A 669 26.74 8.92 -9.50
C PRO A 669 28.20 9.27 -9.75
N ARG A 670 29.04 9.34 -8.70
CA ARG A 670 30.47 9.69 -8.83
C ARG A 670 31.24 8.76 -9.79
N LEU A 671 30.86 7.49 -9.89
CA LEU A 671 31.42 6.55 -10.90
C LEU A 671 31.14 7.02 -12.33
N ARG A 672 29.92 7.51 -12.58
CA ARG A 672 29.51 8.07 -13.88
C ARG A 672 30.23 9.39 -14.15
N ASP A 673 30.44 10.22 -13.13
CA ASP A 673 31.16 11.49 -13.25
C ASP A 673 32.65 11.29 -13.58
N GLU A 674 33.31 10.31 -12.97
CA GLU A 674 34.70 9.95 -13.28
C GLU A 674 34.81 9.34 -14.69
N CYS A 675 33.92 8.41 -15.05
CA CYS A 675 33.82 7.91 -16.43
C CYS A 675 33.67 9.06 -17.43
N TYR A 676 32.79 10.02 -17.15
CA TYR A 676 32.55 11.18 -18.01
C TYR A 676 33.82 12.04 -18.17
N GLN A 677 34.54 12.32 -17.09
CA GLN A 677 35.83 13.02 -17.15
C GLN A 677 36.88 12.25 -17.96
N ALA A 678 37.01 10.93 -17.75
CA ALA A 678 37.94 10.09 -18.49
C ALA A 678 37.62 10.04 -20.00
N MET A 679 36.34 9.96 -20.36
CA MET A 679 35.89 9.95 -21.75
C MET A 679 36.07 11.32 -22.43
N ASN A 680 35.83 12.42 -21.72
CA ASN A 680 36.13 13.77 -22.21
C ASN A 680 37.63 14.00 -22.43
N GLN A 681 38.49 13.55 -21.50
CA GLN A 681 39.95 13.61 -21.67
C GLN A 681 40.43 12.75 -22.85
N ARG A 682 39.78 11.61 -23.09
CA ARG A 682 40.03 10.71 -24.24
C ARG A 682 39.60 11.32 -25.57
N GLY A 683 38.56 12.14 -25.58
CA GLY A 683 38.03 12.83 -26.76
C GLY A 683 37.38 11.92 -27.81
N ARG A 684 37.10 10.66 -27.48
CA ARG A 684 36.41 9.67 -28.34
C ARG A 684 35.81 8.53 -27.54
N GLU A 685 34.85 7.83 -28.14
CA GLU A 685 34.27 6.59 -27.60
C GLU A 685 35.30 5.47 -27.37
N LEU A 686 34.92 4.54 -26.49
CA LEU A 686 35.70 3.37 -26.09
C LEU A 686 35.43 2.22 -27.08
N GLY A 687 36.47 1.81 -27.80
CA GLY A 687 36.38 0.78 -28.83
C GLY A 687 36.37 -0.65 -28.27
N PRO A 688 35.89 -1.65 -29.04
CA PRO A 688 35.92 -3.04 -28.60
C PRO A 688 37.33 -3.53 -28.28
N GLY A 689 37.53 -4.08 -27.08
CA GLY A 689 38.83 -4.52 -26.57
C GLY A 689 39.63 -3.45 -25.83
N GLU A 690 39.17 -2.19 -25.80
CA GLU A 690 39.79 -1.14 -24.98
C GLU A 690 39.25 -1.16 -23.54
N ALA A 691 39.99 -0.57 -22.60
CA ALA A 691 39.58 -0.43 -21.21
C ALA A 691 39.94 0.95 -20.61
N ILE A 692 39.19 1.35 -19.59
CA ILE A 692 39.51 2.46 -18.67
C ILE A 692 39.33 1.99 -17.22
N VAL A 693 39.96 2.69 -16.27
CA VAL A 693 39.86 2.39 -14.83
C VAL A 693 39.26 3.61 -14.13
N THR A 694 38.47 3.35 -13.10
CA THR A 694 37.91 4.33 -12.17
C THR A 694 38.03 3.82 -10.74
N ASP A 695 37.90 4.71 -9.76
CA ASP A 695 37.59 4.31 -8.39
C ASP A 695 36.20 3.62 -8.34
N ALA A 696 35.95 2.81 -7.30
CA ALA A 696 34.71 2.04 -7.19
C ALA A 696 33.65 2.66 -6.27
N TYR A 697 33.97 3.78 -5.61
CA TYR A 697 33.05 4.58 -4.78
C TYR A 697 32.31 3.77 -3.70
N CYS A 698 30.98 3.64 -3.76
CA CYS A 698 30.19 2.91 -2.76
C CYS A 698 30.22 1.38 -2.91
N LEU A 699 31.01 0.84 -3.85
CA LEU A 699 31.23 -0.61 -3.97
C LEU A 699 32.24 -1.12 -2.91
N PRO A 700 32.18 -2.40 -2.51
CA PRO A 700 33.18 -3.03 -1.63
C PRO A 700 34.51 -3.39 -2.31
N ALA A 701 34.60 -3.22 -3.63
CA ALA A 701 35.84 -3.33 -4.41
C ALA A 701 36.62 -2.02 -4.36
N ASN A 702 37.92 -2.03 -4.66
CA ASN A 702 38.70 -0.79 -4.68
C ASN A 702 38.51 0.00 -6.00
N HIS A 703 38.52 -0.68 -7.15
CA HIS A 703 38.43 -0.06 -8.48
C HIS A 703 37.46 -0.80 -9.40
N VAL A 704 36.98 -0.13 -10.46
CA VAL A 704 36.23 -0.74 -11.55
C VAL A 704 37.02 -0.59 -12.85
N VAL A 705 37.16 -1.68 -13.60
CA VAL A 705 37.76 -1.67 -14.94
C VAL A 705 36.66 -1.83 -15.98
N HIS A 706 36.39 -0.76 -16.72
CA HIS A 706 35.34 -0.70 -17.73
C HIS A 706 35.93 -1.09 -19.08
N THR A 707 35.36 -2.10 -19.74
CA THR A 707 35.79 -2.54 -21.08
C THR A 707 34.59 -2.80 -21.98
N VAL A 708 34.74 -2.49 -23.27
CA VAL A 708 33.70 -2.67 -24.28
C VAL A 708 33.96 -3.94 -25.05
N GLY A 709 33.00 -4.85 -25.04
CA GLY A 709 33.05 -6.08 -25.82
C GLY A 709 32.43 -5.94 -27.22
N PRO A 710 32.73 -6.86 -28.16
CA PRO A 710 32.04 -6.94 -29.45
C PRO A 710 30.53 -7.22 -29.28
N GLN A 711 29.72 -6.70 -30.19
CA GLN A 711 28.26 -6.92 -30.21
C GLN A 711 27.85 -7.76 -31.42
N LEU A 712 27.18 -8.88 -31.17
CA LEU A 712 26.76 -9.82 -32.21
C LEU A 712 25.25 -9.71 -32.50
N GLN A 713 24.85 -10.08 -33.71
CA GLN A 713 23.44 -10.33 -34.02
C GLN A 713 22.97 -11.62 -33.33
N ARG A 714 21.75 -11.60 -32.77
CA ARG A 714 21.26 -12.71 -31.95
C ARG A 714 21.16 -14.01 -32.76
N GLY A 715 21.98 -15.00 -32.42
CA GLY A 715 22.05 -16.30 -33.10
C GLY A 715 23.10 -16.39 -34.21
N SER A 716 23.90 -15.34 -34.46
CA SER A 716 25.09 -15.45 -35.30
C SER A 716 26.21 -16.25 -34.60
N ARG A 717 27.21 -16.66 -35.37
CA ARG A 717 28.49 -17.14 -34.82
C ARG A 717 29.49 -15.98 -34.79
N PRO A 718 30.40 -15.93 -33.80
CA PRO A 718 31.46 -14.94 -33.78
C PRO A 718 32.40 -15.11 -34.98
N THR A 719 32.79 -13.98 -35.57
CA THR A 719 33.87 -13.89 -36.54
C THR A 719 35.25 -13.94 -35.84
N THR A 720 36.31 -14.16 -36.62
CA THR A 720 37.69 -14.10 -36.11
C THR A 720 38.01 -12.76 -35.46
N ASN A 721 37.51 -11.65 -36.01
CA ASN A 721 37.75 -10.31 -35.48
C ASN A 721 37.03 -10.09 -34.14
N GLU A 722 35.75 -10.47 -34.03
CA GLU A 722 35.02 -10.39 -32.75
C GLU A 722 35.64 -11.29 -31.69
N THR A 723 36.13 -12.47 -32.07
CA THR A 723 36.87 -13.39 -31.19
C THR A 723 38.16 -12.74 -30.67
N GLN A 724 38.91 -12.04 -31.54
CA GLN A 724 40.12 -11.30 -31.17
C GLN A 724 39.80 -10.08 -30.29
N GLN A 725 38.73 -9.34 -30.58
CA GLN A 725 38.26 -8.21 -29.77
C GLN A 725 37.87 -8.68 -28.36
N LEU A 726 37.11 -9.76 -28.22
CA LEU A 726 36.75 -10.32 -26.92
C LEU A 726 37.99 -10.79 -26.14
N ALA A 727 38.94 -11.47 -26.80
CA ALA A 727 40.21 -11.84 -26.18
C ALA A 727 41.00 -10.61 -25.70
N GLN A 728 40.99 -9.53 -26.50
CA GLN A 728 41.66 -8.28 -26.13
C GLN A 728 41.00 -7.58 -24.94
N CYS A 729 39.68 -7.68 -24.76
CA CYS A 729 39.00 -7.12 -23.57
C CYS A 729 39.62 -7.67 -22.28
N TYR A 730 39.76 -9.00 -22.18
CA TYR A 730 40.34 -9.64 -20.99
C TYR A 730 41.82 -9.29 -20.79
N ARG A 731 42.61 -9.15 -21.86
CA ARG A 731 44.02 -8.70 -21.76
C ARG A 731 44.10 -7.25 -21.28
N SER A 732 43.38 -6.34 -21.92
CA SER A 732 43.32 -4.92 -21.53
C SER A 732 42.85 -4.72 -20.09
N VAL A 733 41.95 -5.58 -19.58
CA VAL A 733 41.56 -5.57 -18.16
C VAL A 733 42.74 -5.96 -17.25
N LEU A 734 43.49 -7.01 -17.58
CA LEU A 734 44.65 -7.43 -16.79
C LEU A 734 45.79 -6.39 -16.85
N ASP A 735 46.07 -5.85 -18.04
CA ASP A 735 47.01 -4.74 -18.26
C ASP A 735 46.64 -3.50 -17.42
N ALA A 736 45.35 -3.21 -17.28
CA ALA A 736 44.82 -2.11 -16.49
C ALA A 736 44.84 -2.36 -14.97
N VAL A 737 44.79 -3.63 -14.52
CA VAL A 737 44.91 -4.00 -13.09
C VAL A 737 46.36 -4.08 -12.62
N GLU A 738 47.30 -4.43 -13.51
CA GLU A 738 48.72 -4.51 -13.18
C GLU A 738 49.29 -3.27 -12.45
N PRO A 739 49.03 -2.01 -12.85
CA PRO A 739 49.53 -0.82 -12.13
C PRO A 739 48.79 -0.48 -10.83
N LEU A 740 47.65 -1.09 -10.52
CA LEU A 740 46.84 -0.76 -9.34
C LEU A 740 47.48 -1.24 -8.02
N PRO A 741 47.15 -0.65 -6.86
CA PRO A 741 47.65 -1.14 -5.57
C PRO A 741 47.10 -2.53 -5.21
N SER A 742 47.93 -3.32 -4.54
CA SER A 742 47.50 -4.57 -3.88
C SER A 742 46.49 -4.32 -2.75
N THR A 743 45.69 -5.33 -2.43
CA THR A 743 44.82 -5.34 -1.24
C THR A 743 45.65 -5.32 0.06
N PRO A 744 45.08 -4.94 1.22
CA PRO A 744 45.82 -4.82 2.49
C PRO A 744 46.52 -6.10 2.98
N ASP A 745 46.09 -7.27 2.49
CA ASP A 745 46.72 -8.57 2.76
C ASP A 745 47.86 -8.93 1.77
N GLY A 746 48.25 -7.98 0.91
CA GLY A 746 49.35 -8.10 -0.06
C GLY A 746 48.99 -8.77 -1.38
N ARG A 747 47.76 -9.26 -1.55
CA ARG A 747 47.30 -9.88 -2.80
C ARG A 747 46.92 -8.84 -3.85
N LYS A 748 46.77 -9.28 -5.10
CA LYS A 748 46.17 -8.49 -6.16
C LYS A 748 45.15 -9.36 -6.88
N ILE A 749 43.89 -9.05 -6.64
CA ILE A 749 42.76 -9.92 -6.98
C ILE A 749 41.86 -9.18 -7.98
N VAL A 750 41.54 -9.82 -9.11
CA VAL A 750 40.62 -9.29 -10.12
C VAL A 750 39.44 -10.23 -10.36
N ALA A 751 38.24 -9.67 -10.43
CA ALA A 751 37.04 -10.41 -10.84
C ALA A 751 36.59 -10.01 -12.25
N LEU A 752 36.49 -11.02 -13.11
CA LEU A 752 36.14 -10.91 -14.53
C LEU A 752 34.68 -11.35 -14.72
N CYS A 753 33.81 -10.43 -15.13
CA CYS A 753 32.44 -10.74 -15.52
C CYS A 753 32.38 -11.36 -16.93
N GLY A 754 31.25 -11.95 -17.31
CA GLY A 754 31.02 -12.44 -18.68
C GLY A 754 30.84 -11.33 -19.72
N ILE A 755 31.94 -10.86 -20.32
CA ILE A 755 31.93 -9.82 -21.37
C ILE A 755 31.20 -10.32 -22.63
N SER A 756 30.38 -9.44 -23.23
CA SER A 756 29.56 -9.68 -24.44
C SER A 756 28.49 -10.78 -24.39
N THR A 757 28.38 -11.52 -23.28
CA THR A 757 27.31 -12.52 -23.11
C THR A 757 25.95 -11.88 -22.84
N GLY A 758 24.87 -12.63 -23.04
CA GLY A 758 23.50 -12.16 -22.78
C GLY A 758 23.00 -11.12 -23.79
N LEU A 759 23.16 -9.83 -23.47
CA LEU A 759 22.61 -8.71 -24.24
C LEU A 759 23.29 -8.49 -25.58
N PHE A 760 24.63 -8.53 -25.60
CA PHE A 760 25.44 -8.43 -26.81
C PHE A 760 25.57 -9.76 -27.57
N ALA A 761 24.77 -10.75 -27.17
CA ALA A 761 24.49 -12.01 -27.86
C ALA A 761 25.69 -12.92 -28.20
N TYR A 762 26.87 -12.70 -27.62
CA TYR A 762 27.99 -13.62 -27.77
C TYR A 762 27.64 -14.98 -27.13
N PRO A 763 27.78 -16.12 -27.84
CA PRO A 763 27.45 -17.43 -27.29
C PRO A 763 28.28 -17.74 -26.03
N ALA A 764 27.61 -18.06 -24.91
CA ALA A 764 28.24 -18.16 -23.60
C ALA A 764 29.42 -19.14 -23.54
N ARG A 765 29.34 -20.28 -24.23
CA ARG A 765 30.41 -21.29 -24.28
C ARG A 765 31.63 -20.81 -25.09
N ASP A 766 31.40 -20.11 -26.19
CA ASP A 766 32.47 -19.54 -27.01
C ASP A 766 33.13 -18.36 -26.26
N ALA A 767 32.34 -17.52 -25.60
CA ALA A 767 32.84 -16.41 -24.78
C ALA A 767 33.70 -16.90 -23.61
N ALA A 768 33.23 -17.94 -22.89
CA ALA A 768 33.97 -18.53 -21.77
C ALA A 768 35.28 -19.19 -22.22
N ALA A 769 35.30 -19.84 -23.40
CA ALA A 769 36.51 -20.43 -23.96
C ALA A 769 37.54 -19.34 -24.32
N VAL A 770 37.10 -18.23 -24.93
CA VAL A 770 37.93 -17.06 -25.21
C VAL A 770 38.46 -16.41 -23.94
N ALA A 771 37.61 -16.24 -22.92
CA ALA A 771 37.97 -15.66 -21.63
C ALA A 771 39.08 -16.46 -20.93
N VAL A 772 38.87 -17.77 -20.79
CA VAL A 772 39.84 -18.67 -20.13
C VAL A 772 41.16 -18.74 -20.92
N SER A 773 41.10 -18.84 -22.25
CA SER A 773 42.31 -18.83 -23.09
C SER A 773 43.07 -17.51 -22.96
N ALA A 774 42.41 -16.37 -23.16
CA ALA A 774 43.07 -15.06 -23.15
C ALA A 774 43.74 -14.74 -21.81
N VAL A 775 43.13 -15.15 -20.70
CA VAL A 775 43.68 -15.00 -19.35
C VAL A 775 44.89 -15.91 -19.12
N ILE A 776 44.82 -17.19 -19.51
CA ILE A 776 45.94 -18.11 -19.36
C ILE A 776 47.11 -17.69 -20.27
N ASP A 777 46.83 -17.32 -21.52
CA ASP A 777 47.82 -16.78 -22.47
C ASP A 777 48.50 -15.54 -21.88
N TRP A 778 47.75 -14.62 -21.28
CA TRP A 778 48.30 -13.40 -20.66
C TRP A 778 49.21 -13.74 -19.48
N LEU A 779 48.81 -14.66 -18.59
CA LEU A 779 49.62 -15.13 -17.46
C LEU A 779 50.88 -15.90 -17.89
N GLU A 780 50.86 -16.59 -19.04
CA GLU A 780 52.06 -17.23 -19.61
C GLU A 780 53.08 -16.19 -20.12
N HIS A 781 52.62 -15.02 -20.61
CA HIS A 781 53.50 -13.97 -21.16
C HIS A 781 53.94 -12.91 -20.14
N HIS A 782 53.15 -12.66 -19.08
CA HIS A 782 53.44 -11.65 -18.05
C HIS A 782 54.08 -12.29 -16.82
N GLU A 783 55.30 -12.82 -17.00
CA GLU A 783 55.97 -13.61 -15.97
C GLU A 783 56.13 -12.92 -14.61
N ASP A 784 56.38 -11.60 -14.64
CA ASP A 784 56.64 -10.71 -13.51
C ASP A 784 55.37 -10.01 -12.99
N THR A 785 54.17 -10.40 -13.45
CA THR A 785 52.88 -9.83 -12.99
C THR A 785 52.75 -9.87 -11.46
N SER A 786 52.21 -8.79 -10.91
CA SER A 786 51.86 -8.68 -9.50
C SER A 786 50.46 -9.25 -9.18
N ILE A 787 49.66 -9.61 -10.19
CA ILE A 787 48.33 -10.24 -10.01
C ILE A 787 48.49 -11.64 -9.40
N THR A 788 47.79 -11.92 -8.30
CA THR A 788 47.90 -13.20 -7.56
C THR A 788 46.70 -14.13 -7.78
N ASP A 789 45.51 -13.56 -7.92
CA ASP A 789 44.24 -14.28 -7.97
C ASP A 789 43.35 -13.73 -9.08
N ILE A 790 42.76 -14.61 -9.88
CA ILE A 790 41.77 -14.27 -10.90
C ILE A 790 40.47 -15.03 -10.60
N ILE A 791 39.37 -14.27 -10.52
CA ILE A 791 38.02 -14.81 -10.30
C ILE A 791 37.22 -14.65 -11.58
N PHE A 792 36.87 -15.76 -12.24
CA PHE A 792 35.79 -15.75 -13.22
C PHE A 792 34.45 -15.68 -12.47
N ASN A 793 33.76 -14.56 -12.60
CA ASN A 793 32.43 -14.35 -12.03
C ASN A 793 31.34 -14.76 -13.04
N THR A 794 30.38 -15.54 -12.57
CA THR A 794 29.17 -15.93 -13.31
C THR A 794 27.94 -15.65 -12.46
N PHE A 795 26.78 -15.50 -13.12
CA PHE A 795 25.50 -15.28 -12.43
C PHE A 795 24.55 -16.47 -12.57
N THR A 796 24.45 -17.07 -13.76
CA THR A 796 23.54 -18.20 -14.01
C THR A 796 24.23 -19.55 -13.77
N ASP A 797 23.45 -20.57 -13.40
CA ASP A 797 23.94 -21.95 -13.29
C ASP A 797 24.45 -22.51 -14.63
N ALA A 798 23.87 -22.06 -15.76
CA ALA A 798 24.30 -22.48 -17.09
C ALA A 798 25.71 -21.96 -17.41
N ASP A 799 25.97 -20.68 -17.14
CA ASP A 799 27.29 -20.07 -17.35
C ASP A 799 28.33 -20.67 -16.39
N TYR A 800 27.96 -20.87 -15.12
CA TYR A 800 28.82 -21.54 -14.14
C TYR A 800 29.23 -22.95 -14.60
N ALA A 801 28.27 -23.76 -15.07
CA ALA A 801 28.56 -25.11 -15.57
C ALA A 801 29.47 -25.10 -16.81
N ILE A 802 29.28 -24.13 -17.72
CA ILE A 802 30.15 -23.91 -18.90
C ILE A 802 31.58 -23.58 -18.47
N TYR A 803 31.76 -22.60 -17.58
CA TYR A 803 33.09 -22.25 -17.07
C TYR A 803 33.72 -23.40 -16.29
N GLN A 804 32.94 -24.17 -15.52
CA GLN A 804 33.43 -25.33 -14.78
C GLN A 804 33.96 -26.43 -15.71
N GLU A 805 33.27 -26.71 -16.82
CA GLU A 805 33.74 -27.65 -17.86
C GLU A 805 35.06 -27.18 -18.50
N ILE A 806 35.11 -25.91 -18.92
CA ILE A 806 36.28 -25.33 -19.60
C ILE A 806 37.48 -25.25 -18.64
N LEU A 807 37.26 -24.87 -17.37
CA LEU A 807 38.31 -24.85 -16.36
C LEU A 807 38.75 -26.27 -15.96
N ALA A 808 37.90 -27.29 -16.08
CA ALA A 808 38.34 -28.68 -15.90
C ALA A 808 39.36 -29.12 -16.97
N SER A 809 39.22 -28.64 -18.22
CA SER A 809 40.11 -28.95 -19.34
C SER A 809 40.38 -27.72 -20.23
N PRO A 810 41.23 -26.76 -19.80
CA PRO A 810 41.43 -25.52 -20.52
C PRO A 810 42.13 -25.75 -21.87
N PRO A 811 41.83 -24.92 -22.89
CA PRO A 811 42.55 -24.94 -24.15
C PRO A 811 44.05 -24.66 -23.93
N HIS A 812 44.91 -25.39 -24.66
CA HIS A 812 46.32 -25.06 -24.90
C HIS A 812 47.16 -24.54 -23.71
N THR A 813 47.41 -25.38 -22.68
CA THR A 813 48.23 -24.97 -21.51
C THR A 813 49.62 -25.62 -21.48
N THR A 814 50.69 -24.84 -21.24
CA THR A 814 52.07 -25.37 -21.13
C THR A 814 52.56 -25.61 -19.69
N TRP A 815 51.73 -25.32 -18.69
CA TRP A 815 52.07 -25.27 -17.26
C TRP A 815 52.57 -26.60 -16.66
N MET A 816 53.80 -26.59 -16.14
CA MET A 816 54.41 -27.69 -15.40
C MET A 816 53.83 -27.87 -13.99
N GLY A 817 52.68 -28.54 -13.91
CA GLY A 817 52.14 -29.06 -12.65
C GLY A 817 50.80 -28.45 -12.25
N ARG A 818 49.72 -29.08 -12.74
CA ARG A 818 48.36 -28.78 -12.32
C ARG A 818 48.00 -29.61 -11.08
N SER A 819 47.54 -28.97 -10.02
CA SER A 819 46.96 -29.66 -8.87
C SER A 819 45.48 -29.28 -8.75
N PRO A 820 44.54 -30.22 -8.96
CA PRO A 820 43.17 -30.04 -8.50
C PRO A 820 43.19 -29.85 -6.98
N THR A 821 42.52 -28.81 -6.49
CA THR A 821 42.39 -28.59 -5.05
C THR A 821 41.50 -29.72 -4.46
N PRO A 822 41.92 -30.45 -3.42
CA PRO A 822 41.05 -31.44 -2.78
C PRO A 822 39.80 -30.75 -2.19
N PRO A 823 38.66 -31.47 -2.09
CA PRO A 823 37.45 -30.91 -1.48
C PRO A 823 37.75 -30.46 -0.05
N ALA A 824 37.37 -29.22 0.27
CA ALA A 824 37.78 -28.55 1.50
C ALA A 824 37.17 -29.18 2.76
N SER A 825 37.91 -29.11 3.86
CA SER A 825 37.41 -29.47 5.19
C SER A 825 36.43 -28.42 5.72
N ALA A 826 35.50 -28.83 6.59
CA ALA A 826 34.34 -28.05 7.01
C ALA A 826 34.63 -26.76 7.83
N ASN A 827 35.88 -26.37 8.03
CA ASN A 827 36.28 -25.19 8.80
C ASN A 827 36.70 -24.05 7.87
N HIS A 828 35.73 -23.43 7.19
CA HIS A 828 35.93 -22.16 6.50
C HIS A 828 35.62 -20.97 7.43
N PRO A 829 36.35 -19.84 7.32
CA PRO A 829 35.92 -18.56 7.89
C PRO A 829 34.54 -18.17 7.35
N SER A 830 33.75 -17.43 8.15
CA SER A 830 32.42 -17.00 7.76
C SER A 830 32.42 -16.23 6.44
N LEU A 831 31.60 -16.66 5.49
CA LEU A 831 31.52 -16.13 4.12
C LEU A 831 30.98 -14.71 4.02
N ILE A 832 30.60 -14.08 5.13
CA ILE A 832 29.80 -12.86 5.18
C ILE A 832 30.28 -11.92 6.28
N GLN A 833 30.56 -10.67 5.90
CA GLN A 833 30.50 -9.50 6.79
C GLN A 833 29.25 -8.69 6.45
N CYS A 834 28.45 -8.36 7.47
CA CYS A 834 27.25 -7.52 7.38
C CYS A 834 26.78 -7.20 8.81
N ASP A 835 26.65 -5.92 9.16
CA ASP A 835 26.31 -5.51 10.53
C ASP A 835 24.89 -5.96 10.92
N SER A 836 23.95 -5.90 9.97
CA SER A 836 22.60 -6.45 10.14
C SER A 836 22.59 -7.96 10.37
N LEU A 837 23.54 -8.71 9.83
CA LEU A 837 23.63 -10.16 10.04
C LEU A 837 24.03 -10.48 11.49
N ASP A 838 24.99 -9.76 12.06
CA ASP A 838 25.39 -9.95 13.46
C ASP A 838 24.34 -9.41 14.44
N ARG A 839 23.67 -8.30 14.11
CA ARG A 839 22.49 -7.81 14.86
C ARG A 839 21.36 -8.85 14.85
N ALA A 840 21.05 -9.41 13.68
CA ALA A 840 20.03 -10.46 13.55
C ALA A 840 20.39 -11.72 14.33
N ARG A 841 21.65 -12.18 14.32
CA ARG A 841 22.14 -13.29 15.16
C ARG A 841 21.87 -13.03 16.64
N GLN A 842 22.29 -11.86 17.14
CA GLN A 842 22.09 -11.49 18.54
C GLN A 842 20.62 -11.49 18.95
N TRP A 843 19.72 -11.01 18.08
CA TRP A 843 18.29 -11.03 18.34
C TRP A 843 17.70 -12.44 18.30
N LEU A 844 18.07 -13.25 17.31
CA LEU A 844 17.58 -14.63 17.13
C LEU A 844 18.07 -15.58 18.24
N ASP A 845 19.29 -15.39 18.75
CA ASP A 845 19.83 -16.17 19.87
C ASP A 845 19.23 -15.77 21.23
N ALA A 846 18.78 -14.51 21.38
CA ALA A 846 18.15 -13.99 22.59
C ALA A 846 16.62 -14.15 22.64
N ALA A 847 15.99 -14.62 21.55
CA ALA A 847 14.53 -14.67 21.43
C ALA A 847 13.88 -15.76 22.31
N ASP A 848 12.76 -15.44 22.95
CA ASP A 848 11.91 -16.44 23.65
C ASP A 848 10.91 -17.14 22.70
N ALA A 849 10.55 -16.45 21.62
CA ALA A 849 9.61 -16.89 20.60
C ALA A 849 10.00 -16.38 19.21
N VAL A 850 9.58 -17.10 18.17
CA VAL A 850 9.89 -16.79 16.77
C VAL A 850 8.67 -16.90 15.88
N ILE A 851 8.53 -15.93 14.98
CA ILE A 851 7.63 -16.00 13.83
C ILE A 851 8.50 -16.10 12.56
N VAL A 852 8.30 -17.12 11.75
CA VAL A 852 8.85 -17.14 10.38
C VAL A 852 7.76 -16.68 9.42
N SER A 853 7.97 -15.51 8.83
CA SER A 853 7.16 -14.97 7.73
C SER A 853 7.84 -15.35 6.42
N ALA A 854 7.16 -16.04 5.51
CA ALA A 854 7.80 -16.58 4.31
C ALA A 854 7.03 -16.30 3.02
N GLY A 855 7.70 -15.66 2.06
CA GLY A 855 7.17 -15.31 0.75
C GLY A 855 7.82 -16.07 -0.41
N ALA A 856 7.44 -15.73 -1.64
CA ALA A 856 7.88 -16.45 -2.84
C ALA A 856 9.40 -16.43 -3.05
N GLY A 857 10.11 -15.43 -2.50
CA GLY A 857 11.56 -15.35 -2.54
C GLY A 857 12.26 -16.51 -1.81
N LEU A 858 11.66 -17.05 -0.75
CA LEU A 858 12.20 -18.25 -0.08
C LEU A 858 12.17 -19.47 -1.01
N SER A 859 11.06 -19.72 -1.69
CA SER A 859 10.94 -20.81 -2.65
C SER A 859 11.84 -20.58 -3.88
N ALA A 860 11.97 -19.34 -4.36
CA ALA A 860 12.87 -18.97 -5.44
C ALA A 860 14.36 -19.18 -5.10
N SER A 861 14.76 -18.95 -3.85
CA SER A 861 16.11 -19.24 -3.33
C SER A 861 16.42 -20.74 -3.30
N ASP A 862 15.39 -21.60 -3.16
CA ASP A 862 15.49 -23.06 -3.34
C ASP A 862 15.40 -23.50 -4.82
N GLY A 863 15.41 -22.56 -5.77
CA GLY A 863 15.32 -22.78 -7.21
C GLY A 863 13.89 -22.84 -7.78
N LEU A 864 12.85 -22.77 -6.93
CA LEU A 864 11.45 -22.73 -7.36
C LEU A 864 11.02 -21.28 -7.66
N ASP A 865 11.69 -20.67 -8.65
CA ASP A 865 11.41 -19.30 -9.09
C ASP A 865 10.23 -19.27 -10.07
N TYR A 866 9.11 -18.71 -9.64
CA TYR A 866 7.91 -18.56 -10.45
C TYR A 866 8.07 -17.60 -11.63
N THR A 867 9.09 -16.75 -11.61
CA THR A 867 9.44 -15.81 -12.69
C THR A 867 10.44 -16.38 -13.70
N SER A 868 11.01 -17.56 -13.43
CA SER A 868 12.05 -18.16 -14.27
C SER A 868 11.51 -18.74 -15.58
N SER A 869 11.82 -18.07 -16.70
CA SER A 869 11.51 -18.56 -18.04
C SER A 869 12.22 -19.86 -18.39
N ALA A 870 13.41 -20.10 -17.82
CA ALA A 870 14.15 -21.34 -18.03
C ALA A 870 13.51 -22.52 -17.28
N LEU A 871 13.06 -22.31 -16.04
CA LEU A 871 12.32 -23.31 -15.27
C LEU A 871 11.00 -23.67 -15.98
N PHE A 872 10.29 -22.68 -16.49
CA PHE A 872 9.05 -22.91 -17.24
C PHE A 872 9.31 -23.67 -18.54
N ALA A 873 10.25 -23.22 -19.39
CA ALA A 873 10.54 -23.89 -20.66
C ALA A 873 10.98 -25.36 -20.48
N LYS A 874 11.71 -25.67 -19.39
CA LYS A 874 12.11 -27.04 -19.03
C LYS A 874 10.92 -27.94 -18.67
N ASN A 875 9.93 -27.44 -17.94
CA ASN A 875 8.85 -28.25 -17.37
C ASN A 875 7.52 -28.14 -18.13
N PHE A 876 7.33 -27.11 -18.97
CA PHE A 876 6.09 -26.80 -19.68
C PHE A 876 6.28 -26.51 -21.19
N PRO A 877 7.10 -27.29 -21.93
CA PRO A 877 7.35 -27.04 -23.36
C PRO A 877 6.07 -27.03 -24.21
N GLY A 878 5.07 -27.86 -23.86
CA GLY A 878 3.79 -27.93 -24.55
C GLY A 878 2.95 -26.65 -24.45
N PHE A 879 3.21 -25.80 -23.45
CA PHE A 879 2.47 -24.57 -23.18
C PHE A 879 3.10 -23.30 -23.78
N LEU A 880 4.35 -23.35 -24.26
CA LEU A 880 5.03 -22.20 -24.89
C LEU A 880 4.26 -21.64 -26.10
N LYS A 881 3.51 -22.50 -26.81
CA LYS A 881 2.64 -22.11 -27.95
C LYS A 881 1.46 -21.21 -27.56
N TYR A 882 1.09 -21.14 -26.27
CA TYR A 882 0.02 -20.27 -25.77
C TYR A 882 0.53 -18.91 -25.26
N GLY A 883 1.80 -18.56 -25.54
CA GLY A 883 2.41 -17.31 -25.07
C GLY A 883 2.86 -17.34 -23.60
N LEU A 884 2.52 -18.38 -22.83
CA LEU A 884 2.98 -18.58 -21.46
C LEU A 884 4.51 -18.75 -21.43
N ARG A 885 5.17 -18.11 -20.45
CA ARG A 885 6.63 -18.07 -20.35
C ARG A 885 7.16 -18.33 -18.94
N THR A 886 6.37 -18.12 -17.90
CA THR A 886 6.76 -18.27 -16.50
C THR A 886 5.63 -18.95 -15.73
N LEU A 887 5.90 -19.57 -14.58
CA LEU A 887 4.81 -20.12 -13.75
C LEU A 887 3.85 -19.01 -13.31
N TYR A 888 4.38 -17.81 -13.04
CA TYR A 888 3.58 -16.64 -12.69
C TYR A 888 2.64 -16.20 -13.81
N SER A 889 3.00 -16.40 -15.09
CA SER A 889 2.18 -16.00 -16.24
C SER A 889 0.83 -16.73 -16.37
N VAL A 890 0.57 -17.74 -15.53
CA VAL A 890 -0.71 -18.45 -15.47
C VAL A 890 -1.69 -17.80 -14.47
N PHE A 891 -1.23 -17.03 -13.49
CA PHE A 891 -2.14 -16.29 -12.60
C PHE A 891 -2.90 -15.23 -13.41
N GLY A 892 -4.23 -15.30 -13.39
CA GLY A 892 -5.10 -14.46 -14.22
C GLY A 892 -5.22 -14.88 -15.69
N PHE A 893 -4.60 -15.97 -16.14
CA PHE A 893 -4.73 -16.44 -17.52
C PHE A 893 -6.09 -17.12 -17.76
N THR A 894 -6.96 -16.45 -18.53
CA THR A 894 -8.34 -16.89 -18.83
C THR A 894 -8.50 -17.57 -20.19
N SER A 895 -7.59 -17.32 -21.13
CA SER A 895 -7.66 -17.75 -22.55
C SER A 895 -7.33 -19.24 -22.79
N TRP A 896 -7.77 -20.12 -21.90
CA TRP A 896 -7.60 -21.57 -22.05
C TRP A 896 -8.49 -22.12 -23.18
N PRO A 897 -7.95 -22.83 -24.19
CA PRO A 897 -8.77 -23.36 -25.29
C PRO A 897 -9.83 -24.37 -24.85
N THR A 898 -9.49 -25.22 -23.87
CA THR A 898 -10.41 -26.19 -23.25
C THR A 898 -10.00 -26.45 -21.79
N GLU A 899 -10.90 -27.04 -21.00
CA GLU A 899 -10.59 -27.50 -19.64
C GLU A 899 -9.48 -28.56 -19.62
N GLN A 900 -9.38 -29.40 -20.66
CA GLN A 900 -8.30 -30.38 -20.79
C GLN A 900 -6.91 -29.74 -20.93
N VAL A 901 -6.81 -28.58 -21.60
CA VAL A 901 -5.56 -27.81 -21.67
C VAL A 901 -5.25 -27.17 -20.30
N ARG A 902 -6.26 -26.58 -19.64
CA ARG A 902 -6.12 -25.95 -18.31
C ARG A 902 -5.70 -26.96 -17.24
N TRP A 903 -6.35 -28.11 -17.19
CA TRP A 903 -6.01 -29.18 -16.25
C TRP A 903 -4.76 -29.95 -16.63
N GLY A 904 -4.43 -30.05 -17.92
CA GLY A 904 -3.11 -30.51 -18.37
C GLY A 904 -1.98 -29.69 -17.75
N TYR A 905 -2.13 -28.35 -17.73
CA TYR A 905 -1.18 -27.45 -17.07
C TYR A 905 -1.14 -27.70 -15.56
N TYR A 906 -2.28 -27.67 -14.87
CA TYR A 906 -2.29 -27.81 -13.41
C TYR A 906 -1.79 -29.17 -12.94
N PHE A 907 -2.15 -30.28 -13.60
CA PHE A 907 -1.63 -31.59 -13.22
C PHE A 907 -0.10 -31.68 -13.45
N THR A 908 0.41 -31.12 -14.55
CA THR A 908 1.86 -30.98 -14.78
C THR A 908 2.53 -30.15 -13.68
N HIS A 909 1.97 -29.00 -13.31
CA HIS A 909 2.49 -28.10 -12.28
C HIS A 909 2.49 -28.76 -10.90
N LEU A 910 1.40 -29.40 -10.51
CA LEU A 910 1.27 -30.09 -9.22
C LEU A 910 2.18 -31.31 -9.14
N ALA A 911 2.38 -32.04 -10.24
CA ALA A 911 3.36 -33.12 -10.32
C ALA A 911 4.80 -32.61 -10.17
N MET A 912 5.15 -31.49 -10.82
CA MET A 912 6.44 -30.81 -10.67
C MET A 912 6.69 -30.36 -9.22
N ILE A 913 5.72 -29.71 -8.56
CA ILE A 913 5.82 -29.31 -7.15
C ILE A 913 5.94 -30.53 -6.23
N LYS A 914 5.14 -31.58 -6.45
CA LYS A 914 5.18 -32.83 -5.65
C LYS A 914 6.53 -33.56 -5.77
N SER A 915 7.22 -33.42 -6.90
CA SER A 915 8.54 -34.01 -7.17
C SER A 915 9.70 -33.06 -6.88
N TRP A 916 9.43 -31.88 -6.32
CA TRP A 916 10.47 -30.93 -5.97
C TRP A 916 11.44 -31.53 -4.94
N PRO A 917 12.76 -31.38 -5.10
CA PRO A 917 13.73 -31.93 -4.16
C PRO A 917 13.51 -31.42 -2.72
N LYS A 918 13.79 -32.27 -1.74
CA LYS A 918 13.81 -31.82 -0.33
C LYS A 918 15.03 -30.92 -0.09
N SER A 919 14.77 -29.76 0.46
CA SER A 919 15.72 -28.66 0.60
C SER A 919 16.58 -28.77 1.86
N GLY A 920 17.88 -28.47 1.72
CA GLY A 920 18.77 -28.27 2.87
C GLY A 920 18.39 -27.03 3.68
N MET A 921 18.02 -25.93 3.02
CA MET A 921 17.64 -24.66 3.65
C MET A 921 16.38 -24.82 4.52
N TYR A 922 15.28 -25.36 3.97
CA TYR A 922 14.06 -25.56 4.74
C TYR A 922 14.28 -26.50 5.92
N ARG A 923 15.08 -27.57 5.78
CA ARG A 923 15.40 -28.47 6.89
C ARG A 923 16.21 -27.80 7.99
N THR A 924 17.21 -26.98 7.63
CA THR A 924 17.98 -26.18 8.61
C THR A 924 17.06 -25.23 9.38
N LEU A 925 16.20 -24.51 8.66
CA LEU A 925 15.21 -23.60 9.25
C LEU A 925 14.22 -24.33 10.18
N ILE A 926 13.64 -25.45 9.75
CA ILE A 926 12.70 -26.26 10.55
C ILE A 926 13.39 -26.85 11.79
N SER A 927 14.59 -27.42 11.64
CA SER A 927 15.37 -27.97 12.74
C SER A 927 15.78 -26.90 13.76
N TRP A 928 16.00 -25.67 13.32
CA TRP A 928 16.25 -24.54 14.22
C TRP A 928 14.97 -24.10 14.95
N LEU A 929 13.82 -24.06 14.27
CA LEU A 929 12.53 -23.75 14.90
C LEU A 929 12.13 -24.75 16.00
N ASP A 930 12.58 -26.00 15.92
CA ASP A 930 12.31 -27.01 16.94
C ASP A 930 12.92 -26.66 18.31
N ARG A 931 13.95 -25.80 18.36
CA ARG A 931 14.49 -25.25 19.63
C ARG A 931 13.45 -24.49 20.46
N PHE A 932 12.45 -23.89 19.79
CA PHE A 932 11.42 -23.05 20.41
C PHE A 932 10.14 -23.84 20.73
N GLY A 933 10.00 -25.06 20.24
CA GLY A 933 8.83 -25.92 20.48
C GLY A 933 7.52 -25.25 20.07
N GLY A 934 6.65 -24.96 21.06
CA GLY A 934 5.38 -24.26 20.89
C GLY A 934 5.49 -22.73 20.81
N ASN A 935 6.67 -22.15 21.08
CA ASN A 935 6.95 -20.72 20.92
C ASN A 935 7.41 -20.35 19.49
N ALA A 936 7.25 -21.24 18.51
CA ALA A 936 7.53 -20.98 17.11
C ALA A 936 6.30 -21.17 16.21
N HIS A 937 6.09 -20.24 15.28
CA HIS A 937 5.03 -20.36 14.27
C HIS A 937 5.54 -19.92 12.89
N VAL A 938 5.07 -20.59 11.83
CA VAL A 938 5.36 -20.26 10.43
C VAL A 938 4.09 -19.71 9.78
N ARG A 939 4.16 -18.51 9.21
CA ARG A 939 3.12 -17.93 8.36
C ARG A 939 3.68 -17.72 6.96
N THR A 940 3.00 -18.22 5.93
CA THR A 940 3.50 -18.12 4.56
C THR A 940 2.41 -17.79 3.55
N SER A 941 2.75 -16.93 2.59
CA SER A 941 1.92 -16.65 1.41
C SER A 941 2.06 -17.74 0.34
N ASN A 942 2.96 -18.71 0.52
CA ASN A 942 3.29 -19.69 -0.51
C ASN A 942 2.33 -20.88 -0.45
N ALA A 943 1.66 -21.15 -1.57
CA ALA A 943 0.76 -22.29 -1.70
C ALA A 943 1.48 -23.62 -2.03
N ASP A 944 2.80 -23.61 -2.20
CA ASP A 944 3.61 -24.75 -2.66
C ASP A 944 3.72 -25.94 -1.69
N GLY A 945 3.54 -25.70 -0.39
CA GLY A 945 3.64 -26.74 0.64
C GLY A 945 5.06 -27.19 0.98
N LEU A 946 6.10 -26.47 0.55
CA LEU A 946 7.51 -26.87 0.76
C LEU A 946 7.88 -27.01 2.24
N PHE A 947 7.27 -26.24 3.15
CA PHE A 947 7.45 -26.41 4.60
C PHE A 947 7.01 -27.82 5.06
N VAL A 948 5.83 -28.28 4.67
CA VAL A 948 5.30 -29.59 5.05
C VAL A 948 6.10 -30.71 4.37
N ALA A 949 6.46 -30.55 3.10
CA ALA A 949 7.30 -31.51 2.36
C ALA A 949 8.68 -31.73 3.01
N ASN A 950 9.21 -30.69 3.68
CA ASN A 950 10.48 -30.72 4.39
C ASN A 950 10.37 -31.04 5.90
N GLY A 951 9.15 -31.29 6.42
CA GLY A 951 8.92 -31.86 7.76
C GLY A 951 8.30 -30.93 8.79
N LEU A 952 7.86 -29.72 8.44
CA LEU A 952 7.13 -28.85 9.37
C LEU A 952 5.76 -29.47 9.72
N SER A 953 5.44 -29.56 11.02
CA SER A 953 4.09 -29.91 11.47
C SER A 953 3.06 -28.87 10.99
N PRO A 954 1.94 -29.27 10.37
CA PRO A 954 0.84 -28.36 10.01
C PRO A 954 0.23 -27.61 11.20
N GLU A 955 0.47 -28.06 12.44
CA GLU A 955 0.01 -27.37 13.65
C GLU A 955 0.72 -26.02 13.86
N ARG A 956 1.98 -25.91 13.42
CA ARG A 956 2.78 -24.67 13.49
C ARG A 956 2.75 -23.84 12.19
N LEU A 957 1.77 -24.08 11.31
CA LEU A 957 1.70 -23.48 9.98
C LEU A 957 0.36 -22.77 9.74
N SER A 958 0.44 -21.57 9.15
CA SER A 958 -0.70 -20.81 8.63
C SER A 958 -0.45 -20.36 7.18
N THR A 959 -1.42 -20.63 6.30
CA THR A 959 -1.34 -20.38 4.84
C THR A 959 -2.50 -19.49 4.36
N PRO A 960 -2.49 -18.17 4.64
CA PRO A 960 -3.60 -17.26 4.34
C PRO A 960 -3.96 -17.14 2.86
N GLN A 961 -3.05 -17.52 1.94
CA GLN A 961 -3.26 -17.52 0.49
C GLN A 961 -3.74 -18.88 -0.07
N GLY A 962 -3.97 -19.87 0.79
CA GLY A 962 -4.39 -21.23 0.42
C GLY A 962 -3.24 -22.20 0.13
N SER A 963 -3.52 -23.30 -0.56
CA SER A 963 -2.56 -24.37 -0.84
C SER A 963 -2.90 -25.18 -2.09
N TYR A 964 -1.87 -25.56 -2.85
CA TYR A 964 -1.95 -26.50 -3.96
C TYR A 964 -2.31 -27.94 -3.54
N SER A 965 -2.30 -28.25 -2.24
CA SER A 965 -2.76 -29.54 -1.69
C SER A 965 -4.28 -29.74 -1.78
N VAL A 966 -5.03 -28.69 -2.12
CA VAL A 966 -6.50 -28.68 -2.19
C VAL A 966 -6.98 -28.10 -3.52
N PHE A 967 -8.08 -28.63 -4.05
CA PHE A 967 -8.89 -28.01 -5.10
C PHE A 967 -10.20 -27.50 -4.53
N GLN A 968 -10.71 -26.39 -5.05
CA GLN A 968 -11.97 -25.75 -4.64
C GLN A 968 -12.94 -25.59 -5.81
N CYS A 969 -14.23 -25.54 -5.53
CA CYS A 969 -15.26 -25.19 -6.50
C CYS A 969 -15.23 -23.70 -6.83
N LEU A 970 -15.18 -23.34 -8.12
CA LEU A 970 -15.20 -21.93 -8.56
C LEU A 970 -16.55 -21.22 -8.31
N ALA A 971 -17.63 -21.96 -8.07
CA ALA A 971 -18.89 -21.37 -7.62
C ALA A 971 -18.97 -21.20 -6.09
N ASN A 972 -17.90 -21.58 -5.36
CA ASN A 972 -17.81 -21.63 -3.89
C ASN A 972 -19.11 -22.11 -3.20
N CYS A 973 -19.76 -23.12 -3.77
CA CYS A 973 -21.19 -23.38 -3.51
C CYS A 973 -21.52 -23.85 -2.09
N ARG A 974 -20.51 -24.20 -1.29
CA ARG A 974 -20.58 -24.48 0.16
C ARG A 974 -19.16 -24.67 0.73
N PRO A 975 -18.94 -24.51 2.05
CA PRO A 975 -17.63 -24.68 2.67
C PRO A 975 -16.95 -26.03 2.37
N GLU A 976 -17.69 -27.12 2.28
CA GLU A 976 -17.14 -28.47 2.02
C GLU A 976 -16.81 -28.74 0.54
N ALA A 977 -17.02 -27.77 -0.36
CA ALA A 977 -16.83 -27.87 -1.82
C ALA A 977 -15.35 -27.90 -2.26
N THR A 978 -14.54 -28.65 -1.52
CA THR A 978 -13.11 -28.84 -1.70
C THR A 978 -12.74 -30.33 -1.73
N ILE A 979 -11.64 -30.66 -2.39
CA ILE A 979 -11.07 -32.03 -2.44
C ILE A 979 -9.54 -31.97 -2.34
N SER A 980 -8.91 -32.99 -1.74
CA SER A 980 -7.45 -33.11 -1.76
C SER A 980 -6.95 -33.31 -3.19
N SER A 981 -5.92 -32.57 -3.59
CA SER A 981 -5.39 -32.63 -4.96
C SER A 981 -4.60 -33.92 -5.23
N ALA A 982 -3.87 -34.43 -4.24
CA ALA A 982 -2.89 -35.51 -4.45
C ALA A 982 -3.45 -36.81 -5.06
N PRO A 983 -4.64 -37.32 -4.67
CA PRO A 983 -5.25 -38.48 -5.34
C PRO A 983 -5.70 -38.17 -6.77
N VAL A 984 -6.24 -36.97 -7.01
CA VAL A 984 -6.75 -36.54 -8.34
C VAL A 984 -5.59 -36.36 -9.32
N VAL A 985 -4.49 -35.74 -8.89
CA VAL A 985 -3.26 -35.61 -9.69
C VAL A 985 -2.71 -36.99 -10.04
N ALA A 986 -2.69 -37.93 -9.09
CA ALA A 986 -2.19 -39.28 -9.34
C ALA A 986 -3.05 -40.07 -10.35
N ASP A 987 -4.38 -39.94 -10.27
CA ASP A 987 -5.32 -40.57 -11.20
C ASP A 987 -5.26 -39.96 -12.62
N ALA A 988 -5.04 -38.64 -12.73
CA ALA A 988 -4.93 -37.95 -14.02
C ALA A 988 -3.56 -38.13 -14.71
N GLN A 989 -2.49 -38.44 -13.97
CA GLN A 989 -1.12 -38.44 -14.49
C GLN A 989 -0.90 -39.35 -15.70
N ALA A 990 -1.57 -40.52 -15.74
CA ALA A 990 -1.48 -41.48 -16.85
C ALA A 990 -2.16 -41.01 -18.14
N PHE A 991 -2.95 -39.94 -18.08
CA PHE A 991 -3.74 -39.37 -19.17
C PHE A 991 -3.18 -38.01 -19.65
N LEU A 992 -1.98 -37.62 -19.22
CA LEU A 992 -1.27 -36.47 -19.78
C LEU A 992 -0.45 -36.90 -20.99
N ASP A 993 -0.69 -36.28 -22.14
CA ASP A 993 0.14 -36.50 -23.32
C ASP A 993 1.56 -35.95 -23.08
N PRO A 994 2.63 -36.75 -23.27
CA PRO A 994 3.98 -36.38 -22.83
C PRO A 994 4.64 -35.26 -23.66
N VAL A 995 4.07 -34.90 -24.82
CA VAL A 995 4.64 -33.87 -25.72
C VAL A 995 3.87 -32.56 -25.62
N SER A 996 2.54 -32.63 -25.70
CA SER A 996 1.65 -31.46 -25.65
C SER A 996 1.22 -31.09 -24.25
N GLN A 997 1.35 -32.00 -23.27
CA GLN A 997 0.98 -31.84 -21.86
C GLN A 997 -0.50 -31.55 -21.64
N ILE A 998 -1.34 -31.94 -22.60
CA ILE A 998 -2.81 -31.83 -22.55
C ILE A 998 -3.38 -33.12 -21.95
N LEU A 999 -4.45 -32.99 -21.15
CA LEU A 999 -5.20 -34.11 -20.62
C LEU A 999 -6.02 -34.79 -21.74
N THR A 1000 -5.74 -36.06 -22.04
CA THR A 1000 -6.37 -36.80 -23.15
C THR A 1000 -7.76 -37.34 -22.80
N GLU A 1001 -8.01 -37.63 -21.52
CA GLU A 1001 -9.26 -38.22 -21.03
C GLU A 1001 -10.15 -37.15 -20.35
N PRO A 1002 -11.26 -36.70 -20.99
CA PRO A 1002 -12.08 -35.61 -20.46
C PRO A 1002 -12.73 -35.93 -19.11
N SER A 1003 -12.99 -37.21 -18.81
CA SER A 1003 -13.58 -37.62 -17.53
C SER A 1003 -12.66 -37.40 -16.31
N LYS A 1004 -11.37 -37.10 -16.54
CA LYS A 1004 -10.39 -36.73 -15.49
C LYS A 1004 -10.36 -35.23 -15.16
N VAL A 1005 -11.16 -34.39 -15.85
CA VAL A 1005 -11.37 -33.00 -15.45
C VAL A 1005 -12.18 -32.97 -14.14
N PRO A 1006 -11.64 -32.43 -13.03
CA PRO A 1006 -12.33 -32.47 -11.75
C PRO A 1006 -13.49 -31.47 -11.72
N LEU A 1007 -14.66 -31.98 -11.31
CA LEU A 1007 -15.89 -31.23 -11.11
C LEU A 1007 -16.28 -31.23 -9.63
N CYS A 1008 -17.02 -30.22 -9.20
CA CYS A 1008 -17.52 -30.14 -7.84
C CYS A 1008 -18.51 -31.27 -7.55
N LYS A 1009 -18.25 -32.08 -6.53
CA LYS A 1009 -19.12 -33.20 -6.11
C LYS A 1009 -20.53 -32.79 -5.64
N PHE A 1010 -20.81 -31.49 -5.50
CA PHE A 1010 -22.10 -30.96 -5.04
C PHE A 1010 -22.91 -30.27 -6.13
N CYS A 1011 -22.30 -29.38 -6.92
CA CYS A 1011 -22.99 -28.59 -7.96
C CYS A 1011 -22.54 -28.94 -9.39
N SER A 1012 -21.63 -29.89 -9.56
CA SER A 1012 -20.97 -30.25 -10.83
C SER A 1012 -20.23 -29.09 -11.53
N GLY A 1013 -20.10 -27.93 -10.88
CA GLY A 1013 -19.38 -26.77 -11.38
C GLY A 1013 -17.87 -26.99 -11.48
N LYS A 1014 -17.20 -26.11 -12.23
CA LYS A 1014 -15.74 -26.16 -12.45
C LYS A 1014 -14.98 -26.09 -11.12
N MET A 1015 -13.90 -26.86 -11.01
CA MET A 1015 -12.92 -26.74 -9.94
C MET A 1015 -11.74 -25.83 -10.32
N ASN A 1016 -10.94 -25.43 -9.34
CA ASN A 1016 -9.63 -24.79 -9.52
C ASN A 1016 -8.70 -25.20 -8.37
N ILE A 1017 -7.41 -24.87 -8.46
CA ILE A 1017 -6.51 -24.92 -7.30
C ILE A 1017 -7.03 -24.00 -6.17
N CYS A 1018 -6.90 -24.44 -4.91
CA CYS A 1018 -7.42 -23.74 -3.74
C CYS A 1018 -6.44 -22.68 -3.25
N VAL A 1019 -6.38 -21.58 -4.02
CA VAL A 1019 -5.60 -20.37 -3.71
C VAL A 1019 -6.52 -19.17 -3.69
N ARG A 1020 -6.15 -18.13 -2.93
CA ARG A 1020 -6.95 -16.91 -2.77
C ARG A 1020 -6.92 -16.06 -4.04
N ALA A 1021 -8.08 -15.95 -4.68
CA ALA A 1021 -8.42 -14.90 -5.64
C ALA A 1021 -9.95 -14.83 -5.76
N GLY A 1022 -10.47 -13.62 -5.97
CA GLY A 1022 -11.90 -13.33 -6.08
C GLY A 1022 -12.77 -13.83 -4.92
N HIS A 1023 -14.08 -13.83 -5.17
CA HIS A 1023 -15.12 -14.36 -4.28
C HIS A 1023 -15.18 -15.90 -4.22
N TRP A 1024 -14.40 -16.58 -5.06
CA TRP A 1024 -14.42 -18.04 -5.23
C TRP A 1024 -13.38 -18.77 -4.37
N PHE A 1025 -12.62 -18.05 -3.54
CA PHE A 1025 -11.74 -18.66 -2.55
C PHE A 1025 -12.53 -19.27 -1.39
N ASN A 1026 -12.24 -20.53 -1.10
CA ASN A 1026 -12.82 -21.27 0.01
C ASN A 1026 -11.80 -21.32 1.16
N GLU A 1027 -12.10 -20.62 2.25
CA GLU A 1027 -11.20 -20.50 3.41
C GLU A 1027 -11.22 -21.74 4.32
N LYS A 1028 -12.27 -22.57 4.21
CA LYS A 1028 -12.57 -23.65 5.16
C LYS A 1028 -11.42 -24.65 5.38
N PRO A 1029 -10.62 -25.05 4.37
CA PRO A 1029 -9.47 -25.94 4.57
C PRO A 1029 -8.34 -25.35 5.42
N PHE A 1030 -8.29 -24.03 5.61
CA PHE A 1030 -7.18 -23.32 6.26
C PHE A 1030 -7.57 -22.68 7.61
N GLU A 1031 -8.87 -22.70 7.95
CA GLU A 1031 -9.47 -22.05 9.11
C GLU A 1031 -8.75 -22.39 10.43
N ASP A 1032 -8.42 -23.66 10.67
CA ASP A 1032 -7.78 -24.08 11.91
C ASP A 1032 -6.31 -23.62 12.01
N GLY A 1033 -5.62 -23.45 10.88
CA GLY A 1033 -4.30 -22.82 10.82
C GLY A 1033 -4.38 -21.35 11.22
N GLU A 1034 -5.30 -20.60 10.61
CA GLU A 1034 -5.51 -19.18 10.94
C GLU A 1034 -6.01 -18.98 12.38
N LYS A 1035 -6.79 -19.91 12.97
CA LYS A 1035 -7.13 -19.89 14.40
C LYS A 1035 -5.89 -20.03 15.29
N ARG A 1036 -4.99 -20.97 14.99
CA ARG A 1036 -3.73 -21.16 15.73
C ARG A 1036 -2.81 -19.94 15.58
N TRP A 1037 -2.72 -19.35 14.39
CA TRP A 1037 -2.01 -18.09 14.17
C TRP A 1037 -2.61 -16.93 14.96
N LYS A 1038 -3.94 -16.72 14.91
CA LYS A 1038 -4.64 -15.69 15.68
C LYS A 1038 -4.45 -15.86 17.20
N GLN A 1039 -4.31 -17.11 17.69
CA GLN A 1039 -3.92 -17.37 19.08
C GLN A 1039 -2.46 -16.97 19.34
N PHE A 1040 -1.52 -17.50 18.56
CA PHE A 1040 -0.08 -17.24 18.72
C PHE A 1040 0.24 -15.74 18.70
N ARG A 1041 -0.34 -14.98 17.77
CA ARG A 1041 -0.18 -13.52 17.67
C ARG A 1041 -0.69 -12.79 18.93
N ARG A 1042 -1.79 -13.24 19.53
CA ARG A 1042 -2.28 -12.68 20.82
C ARG A 1042 -1.31 -12.98 21.96
N ASP A 1043 -0.77 -14.19 22.02
CA ASP A 1043 0.24 -14.56 23.01
C ASP A 1043 1.51 -13.69 22.91
N VAL A 1044 1.98 -13.37 21.70
CA VAL A 1044 3.13 -12.47 21.47
C VAL A 1044 2.89 -11.06 22.00
N VAL A 1045 1.70 -10.49 21.75
CA VAL A 1045 1.37 -9.14 22.23
C VAL A 1045 1.23 -9.12 23.76
N HIS A 1046 0.46 -10.04 24.34
CA HIS A 1046 0.05 -9.98 25.75
C HIS A 1046 1.06 -10.52 26.77
N ARG A 1047 2.06 -11.32 26.36
CA ARG A 1047 3.10 -11.84 27.26
C ARG A 1047 4.28 -10.88 27.35
N GLU A 1048 4.14 -9.87 28.20
CA GLU A 1048 5.12 -8.78 28.36
C GLU A 1048 6.51 -9.26 28.81
N GLU A 1049 6.59 -10.45 29.42
CA GLU A 1049 7.86 -11.06 29.85
C GLU A 1049 8.67 -11.71 28.72
N ARG A 1050 8.14 -11.76 27.48
CA ARG A 1050 8.79 -12.44 26.35
C ARG A 1050 9.24 -11.48 25.25
N THR A 1051 10.42 -11.76 24.72
CA THR A 1051 10.92 -11.23 23.45
C THR A 1051 10.46 -12.10 22.28
N THR A 1052 10.26 -11.51 21.11
CA THR A 1052 9.88 -12.25 19.89
C THR A 1052 10.62 -11.71 18.69
N VAL A 1053 11.15 -12.59 17.84
CA VAL A 1053 11.75 -12.19 16.55
C VAL A 1053 10.91 -12.70 15.39
N ILE A 1054 10.53 -11.78 14.52
CA ILE A 1054 9.95 -12.06 13.21
C ILE A 1054 11.12 -12.19 12.22
N LEU A 1055 11.37 -13.42 11.76
CA LEU A 1055 12.30 -13.70 10.67
C LEU A 1055 11.50 -13.74 9.36
N GLU A 1056 11.57 -12.65 8.59
CA GLU A 1056 10.87 -12.50 7.33
C GLU A 1056 11.77 -12.85 6.14
N LEU A 1057 11.38 -13.86 5.37
CA LEU A 1057 12.19 -14.47 4.32
C LEU A 1057 11.49 -14.35 2.95
N GLY A 1058 12.02 -13.48 2.09
CA GLY A 1058 11.61 -13.38 0.69
C GLY A 1058 10.17 -12.91 0.46
N VAL A 1059 9.66 -12.05 1.34
CA VAL A 1059 8.35 -11.41 1.22
C VAL A 1059 8.49 -10.08 0.47
N GLY A 1060 7.88 -9.99 -0.71
CA GLY A 1060 7.87 -8.78 -1.54
C GLY A 1060 6.50 -8.10 -1.60
N MET A 1061 6.43 -6.98 -2.32
CA MET A 1061 5.27 -6.08 -2.38
C MET A 1061 4.05 -6.57 -3.21
N SER A 1062 3.97 -7.84 -3.61
CA SER A 1062 2.82 -8.34 -4.38
C SER A 1062 1.52 -8.47 -3.55
N THR A 1063 1.63 -8.81 -2.26
CA THR A 1063 0.48 -8.88 -1.33
C THR A 1063 0.89 -8.47 0.10
N PRO A 1064 1.35 -7.21 0.31
CA PRO A 1064 2.02 -6.79 1.54
C PRO A 1064 1.12 -6.90 2.78
N GLY A 1065 -0.19 -6.60 2.65
CA GLY A 1065 -1.19 -6.74 3.72
C GLY A 1065 -1.41 -8.16 4.25
N VAL A 1066 -0.80 -9.19 3.65
CA VAL A 1066 -0.88 -10.58 4.14
C VAL A 1066 0.26 -10.93 5.11
N LEU A 1067 1.43 -10.29 4.95
CA LEU A 1067 2.66 -10.57 5.68
C LEU A 1067 3.41 -9.31 6.13
N ARG A 1068 3.93 -8.45 5.23
CA ARG A 1068 4.76 -7.27 5.57
C ARG A 1068 4.08 -6.34 6.57
N TRP A 1069 2.96 -5.71 6.20
CA TRP A 1069 2.27 -4.75 7.06
C TRP A 1069 1.79 -5.37 8.39
N PRO A 1070 1.22 -6.60 8.42
CA PRO A 1070 0.91 -7.29 9.68
C PRO A 1070 2.12 -7.59 10.58
N ASN A 1071 3.32 -7.77 10.01
CA ASN A 1071 4.54 -7.97 10.79
C ASN A 1071 5.07 -6.65 11.36
N GLU A 1072 5.06 -5.58 10.57
CA GLU A 1072 5.43 -4.22 10.99
C GLU A 1072 4.47 -3.71 12.09
N ASP A 1073 3.16 -3.91 11.92
CA ASP A 1073 2.14 -3.68 12.95
C ASP A 1073 2.41 -4.45 14.25
N LEU A 1074 2.87 -5.70 14.16
CA LEU A 1074 3.22 -6.51 15.33
C LEU A 1074 4.51 -6.05 16.02
N VAL A 1075 5.47 -5.46 15.29
CA VAL A 1075 6.65 -4.79 15.85
C VAL A 1075 6.23 -3.54 16.62
N MET A 1076 5.43 -2.67 16.00
CA MET A 1076 4.94 -1.43 16.61
C MET A 1076 4.14 -1.69 17.89
N ARG A 1077 3.20 -2.65 17.86
CA ARG A 1077 2.45 -3.10 19.06
C ARG A 1077 3.29 -3.88 20.08
N GLY A 1078 4.50 -4.29 19.70
CA GLY A 1078 5.38 -5.12 20.53
C GLY A 1078 6.06 -4.38 21.68
N GLY A 1079 5.95 -3.05 21.77
CA GLY A 1079 6.56 -2.25 22.85
C GLY A 1079 8.08 -2.44 22.95
N GLY A 1080 8.76 -2.59 21.81
CA GLY A 1080 10.20 -2.87 21.72
C GLY A 1080 10.65 -4.31 21.97
N ARG A 1081 9.73 -5.21 22.39
CA ARG A 1081 10.02 -6.64 22.64
C ARG A 1081 9.92 -7.51 21.39
N VAL A 1082 9.15 -7.07 20.40
CA VAL A 1082 9.03 -7.71 19.09
C VAL A 1082 10.01 -7.04 18.14
N LYS A 1083 10.81 -7.82 17.42
CA LYS A 1083 11.79 -7.33 16.45
C LYS A 1083 11.65 -7.97 15.09
N LEU A 1084 12.02 -7.27 14.02
CA LEU A 1084 11.94 -7.74 12.64
C LEU A 1084 13.34 -7.90 12.01
N VAL A 1085 13.60 -9.08 11.46
CA VAL A 1085 14.74 -9.37 10.59
C VAL A 1085 14.18 -9.67 9.20
N ARG A 1086 14.34 -8.75 8.25
CA ARG A 1086 13.89 -8.92 6.85
C ARG A 1086 15.05 -9.37 5.96
N VAL A 1087 14.88 -10.48 5.26
CA VAL A 1087 15.88 -11.09 4.38
C VAL A 1087 15.33 -11.27 2.97
N GLY A 1088 16.06 -10.79 1.97
CA GLY A 1088 15.67 -10.90 0.56
C GLY A 1088 16.78 -10.36 -0.35
N LYS A 1089 16.41 -9.84 -1.54
CA LYS A 1089 17.37 -9.22 -2.47
C LYS A 1089 16.93 -7.84 -2.93
N GLY A 1090 17.88 -6.89 -2.99
CA GLY A 1090 17.67 -5.53 -3.49
C GLY A 1090 16.68 -4.69 -2.66
N PRO A 1091 16.10 -3.61 -3.24
CA PRO A 1091 15.27 -2.64 -2.50
C PRO A 1091 14.10 -3.23 -1.70
N GLU A 1092 13.54 -4.37 -2.12
CA GLU A 1092 12.45 -5.07 -1.42
C GLU A 1092 12.82 -5.54 0.00
N THR A 1093 14.12 -5.57 0.35
CA THR A 1093 14.58 -5.91 1.71
C THR A 1093 14.45 -4.77 2.72
N ALA A 1094 14.22 -3.54 2.26
CA ALA A 1094 14.13 -2.38 3.14
C ALA A 1094 13.01 -2.57 4.17
N VAL A 1095 13.31 -2.20 5.41
CA VAL A 1095 12.36 -2.09 6.53
C VAL A 1095 11.98 -0.62 6.73
N PRO A 1096 10.86 -0.30 7.40
CA PRO A 1096 10.54 1.07 7.81
C PRO A 1096 11.73 1.70 8.56
N TRP A 1097 12.24 2.83 8.08
CA TRP A 1097 13.49 3.40 8.59
C TRP A 1097 13.41 3.84 10.05
N ASP A 1098 12.26 4.33 10.51
CA ASP A 1098 12.03 4.66 11.92
C ASP A 1098 12.19 3.40 12.81
N LEU A 1099 11.70 2.23 12.39
CA LEU A 1099 11.88 0.97 13.12
C LEU A 1099 13.34 0.49 13.12
N GLU A 1100 14.12 0.77 12.07
CA GLU A 1100 15.54 0.43 12.01
C GLU A 1100 16.37 1.38 12.88
N ALA A 1101 16.04 2.68 12.88
CA ALA A 1101 16.64 3.71 13.73
C ALA A 1101 16.40 3.44 15.23
N ASP A 1102 15.18 3.00 15.60
CA ASP A 1102 14.83 2.61 16.96
C ASP A 1102 15.40 1.23 17.37
N GLY A 1103 16.11 0.52 16.49
CA GLY A 1103 16.72 -0.78 16.77
C GLY A 1103 15.71 -1.92 16.95
N LEU A 1104 14.55 -1.79 16.30
CA LEU A 1104 13.44 -2.75 16.30
C LEU A 1104 13.38 -3.58 15.02
N ALA A 1105 13.85 -3.03 13.90
CA ALA A 1105 13.96 -3.72 12.62
C ALA A 1105 15.41 -3.74 12.11
N THR A 1106 15.73 -4.69 11.23
CA THR A 1106 16.99 -4.71 10.47
C THR A 1106 16.79 -5.46 9.16
N SER A 1107 17.42 -4.98 8.10
CA SER A 1107 17.38 -5.61 6.78
C SER A 1107 18.69 -6.32 6.40
N ILE A 1108 18.59 -7.46 5.70
CA ILE A 1108 19.72 -8.24 5.16
C ILE A 1108 19.45 -8.50 3.66
N ASP A 1109 20.27 -7.90 2.81
CA ASP A 1109 20.25 -8.07 1.36
C ASP A 1109 21.25 -9.16 0.94
N GLY A 1110 20.73 -10.30 0.47
CA GLY A 1110 21.55 -11.44 0.09
C GLY A 1110 20.78 -12.67 -0.38
N GLU A 1111 21.52 -13.72 -0.69
CA GLU A 1111 20.94 -15.02 -1.05
C GLU A 1111 20.31 -15.66 0.21
N ILE A 1112 18.99 -15.88 0.22
CA ILE A 1112 18.27 -16.33 1.42
C ILE A 1112 18.80 -17.68 1.92
N SER A 1113 19.16 -18.62 1.04
CA SER A 1113 19.74 -19.91 1.43
C SER A 1113 21.12 -19.76 2.07
N ALA A 1114 21.92 -18.79 1.64
CA ALA A 1114 23.19 -18.45 2.26
C ALA A 1114 22.98 -17.74 3.62
N VAL A 1115 22.08 -16.76 3.70
CA VAL A 1115 21.76 -16.07 4.96
C VAL A 1115 21.19 -17.02 6.00
N VAL A 1116 20.20 -17.84 5.64
CA VAL A 1116 19.63 -18.87 6.53
C VAL A 1116 20.70 -19.87 6.98
N SER A 1117 21.61 -20.25 6.09
CA SER A 1117 22.77 -21.09 6.45
C SER A 1117 23.69 -20.41 7.46
N GLU A 1118 24.01 -19.13 7.28
CA GLU A 1118 24.96 -18.41 8.14
C GLU A 1118 24.34 -17.80 9.41
N LEU A 1119 23.01 -17.67 9.48
CA LEU A 1119 22.25 -17.35 10.69
C LEU A 1119 22.00 -18.58 11.56
N LEU A 1120 21.60 -19.72 10.96
CA LEU A 1120 20.95 -20.81 11.70
C LEU A 1120 21.77 -22.10 11.81
N LYS A 1121 22.94 -22.22 11.15
CA LYS A 1121 23.88 -23.34 11.39
C LYS A 1121 24.25 -23.39 12.87
N ALA A 1122 24.12 -24.57 13.48
CA ALA A 1122 24.66 -24.83 14.80
C ALA A 1122 26.18 -24.60 14.81
N ARG A 1123 26.64 -23.56 15.52
CA ARG A 1123 28.03 -23.44 15.94
C ARG A 1123 28.23 -24.45 17.07
N ALA A 1124 29.17 -25.37 16.86
CA ALA A 1124 29.49 -26.48 17.77
C ALA A 1124 30.28 -26.02 19.00
#